data_AF-A0A094DNM4-F1
#
_entry.id   AF-A0A094DNM4-F1
#
_cell.length_a   1.000
_cell.length_b   1.000
_cell.length_c   1.000
_cell.angle_alpha   90.00
_cell.angle_beta   90.00
_cell.angle_gamma   90.00
#
_symmetry.space_group_name_H-M   'P 1'
#
loop_
_entity.id
_entity.type
_entity.pdbx_description
1 polymer ?
#
loop_
_entity_poly.entity_id
_entity_poly.type
_entity_poly.pdbx_seq_one_letter_code
_entity_poly.pdbx_strand_id
1 'polypeptide(L)'
;MSAPSKITGGCLCGAVRYEVNFKPNHDFKNNAFVCLCTQCRKQSGALALHFFNVTLPSFTWTSPNPSARSDYEIIPGNHRHFCTTCGSFIAWQGDNNPTPEGEGQLEICAGTIDEEFLIGKKDADGEVVPGTGWGEVLCHPEGKITWAQNDIGKVTAGICGTRYKYGSSDGVKFPLKPGDGKKQGDKGVEELNGQLWHVTGPLDIDDARDVKFHCISYVWGQGREKPGSFFGNEISISDKTRPALIAAIRAIKASGFEADGPVEEAFWIDALCVPYADGPDRYGTLESMGHIYSAAESVIIIIQDPAWKIILEASSGTTPGALSYDDMQALEGDKWITSVWTYQELVNARKIHFAPIHPEGYDSIVKGERFFNCTGYSLDQWKKRNKKTTSESLIEFPTLNTFEDTLADLATSGYLGRSVFQVLANMACRTYDPFFPANRLLASLGALTQKVSWGPPSMTISDLSEKVMGTCEADNDYSFIYTTDERDETPGLQWRPDPKQIQTDLSKPVNLIPILSWSSWGEPFGATQTGYKDDAGFWLENMIRLQQSDATSEEVKRLLENWLYRPKDLSQPGAASKGFFKQTESDKLNFGDAMLKALKQMRFSGAQKPVICEDGLFFPLKPLGGRQDVELFAASSIRWVFGSPGLARWKEGDKTKYSAGVFTGVVRHKEAKAVLIV
;
A
#
# COMPACT_ATOMS: atom_id res chain seq x y z
N MET A 1 -5.40 27.19 37.76
CA MET A 1 -6.11 28.40 38.21
C MET A 1 -6.85 28.07 39.51
N SER A 2 -7.00 29.00 40.44
CA SER A 2 -7.82 28.79 41.64
C SER A 2 -9.30 28.77 41.26
N ALA A 3 -10.04 27.76 41.71
CA ALA A 3 -11.48 27.65 41.46
C ALA A 3 -12.28 28.57 42.41
N PRO A 4 -13.51 28.99 42.03
CA PRO A 4 -14.33 29.83 42.90
C PRO A 4 -14.91 28.99 44.03
N SER A 5 -14.99 29.55 45.24
CA SER A 5 -15.73 28.94 46.36
C SER A 5 -17.24 29.18 46.28
N LYS A 6 -17.66 30.18 45.48
CA LYS A 6 -19.05 30.59 45.30
C LYS A 6 -19.26 31.26 43.94
N ILE A 7 -20.42 31.05 43.34
CA ILE A 7 -20.89 31.77 42.14
C ILE A 7 -22.37 32.15 42.29
N THR A 8 -22.83 33.13 41.51
CA THR A 8 -24.25 33.46 41.35
C THR A 8 -24.66 33.44 39.89
N GLY A 9 -25.97 33.38 39.65
CA GLY A 9 -26.54 33.46 38.32
C GLY A 9 -28.04 33.68 38.35
N GLY A 10 -28.66 33.67 37.18
CA GLY A 10 -30.09 33.88 37.05
C GLY A 10 -30.58 34.01 35.62
N CYS A 11 -31.85 34.34 35.49
CA CYS A 11 -32.47 34.58 34.19
C CYS A 11 -32.10 35.95 33.61
N LEU A 12 -32.38 36.14 32.32
CA LEU A 12 -32.10 37.38 31.58
C LEU A 12 -32.75 38.63 32.21
N CYS A 13 -33.98 38.51 32.72
CA CYS A 13 -34.69 39.64 33.35
C CYS A 13 -34.39 39.82 34.84
N GLY A 14 -33.56 38.96 35.44
CA GLY A 14 -33.22 39.00 36.87
C GLY A 14 -34.32 38.54 37.83
N ALA A 15 -35.52 38.20 37.36
CA ALA A 15 -36.63 37.76 38.21
C ALA A 15 -36.37 36.40 38.90
N VAL A 16 -35.54 35.55 38.29
CA VAL A 16 -35.05 34.29 38.86
C VAL A 16 -33.55 34.42 39.11
N ARG A 17 -33.12 34.16 40.35
CA ARG A 17 -31.72 34.24 40.79
C ARG A 17 -31.35 33.01 41.61
N TYR A 18 -30.09 32.63 41.55
CA TYR A 18 -29.55 31.55 42.35
C TYR A 18 -28.12 31.83 42.80
N GLU A 19 -27.69 31.04 43.77
CA GLU A 19 -26.36 31.01 44.34
C GLU A 19 -25.88 29.56 44.45
N VAL A 20 -24.59 29.34 44.18
CA VAL A 20 -23.92 28.06 44.40
C VAL A 20 -22.74 28.26 45.34
N ASN A 21 -22.68 27.46 46.41
CA ASN A 21 -21.59 27.41 47.37
C ASN A 21 -20.84 26.08 47.23
N PHE A 22 -19.64 26.12 46.67
CA PHE A 22 -18.86 24.93 46.34
C PHE A 22 -18.21 24.29 47.56
N LYS A 23 -18.24 22.94 47.60
CA LYS A 23 -17.43 22.17 48.55
C LYS A 23 -15.93 22.36 48.20
N PRO A 24 -15.01 22.36 49.20
CA PRO A 24 -13.57 22.54 48.95
C PRO A 24 -12.95 21.53 47.96
N ASN A 25 -13.56 20.36 47.81
CA ASN A 25 -13.13 19.27 46.92
C ASN A 25 -14.02 19.10 45.69
N HIS A 26 -14.78 20.13 45.28
CA HIS A 26 -15.63 20.05 44.09
C HIS A 26 -14.80 19.79 42.83
N ASP A 27 -15.18 18.76 42.06
CA ASP A 27 -14.52 18.41 40.80
C ASP A 27 -15.13 19.20 39.64
N PHE A 28 -14.57 20.37 39.37
CA PHE A 28 -15.05 21.25 38.30
C PHE A 28 -14.94 20.61 36.91
N LYS A 29 -13.88 19.82 36.66
CA LYS A 29 -13.63 19.23 35.34
C LYS A 29 -14.68 18.18 34.99
N ASN A 30 -15.01 17.29 35.93
CA ASN A 30 -15.97 16.20 35.66
C ASN A 30 -17.44 16.61 35.73
N ASN A 31 -17.72 17.79 36.31
CA ASN A 31 -19.07 18.34 36.42
C ASN A 31 -19.43 19.35 35.32
N ALA A 32 -18.48 19.74 34.47
CA ALA A 32 -18.75 20.53 33.26
C ALA A 32 -18.95 19.61 32.03
N PHE A 33 -20.04 19.82 31.29
CA PHE A 33 -20.34 19.02 30.09
C PHE A 33 -21.24 19.75 29.09
N VAL A 34 -21.28 19.22 27.87
CA VAL A 34 -22.11 19.69 26.77
C VAL A 34 -23.16 18.64 26.45
N CYS A 35 -24.40 19.05 26.22
CA CYS A 35 -25.48 18.18 25.76
C CYS A 35 -25.89 18.56 24.34
N LEU A 36 -25.93 17.53 23.46
CA LEU A 36 -26.32 17.65 22.06
C LEU A 36 -27.71 17.06 21.78
N CYS A 37 -28.47 16.69 22.80
CA CYS A 37 -29.78 16.07 22.62
C CYS A 37 -30.81 17.05 22.02
N THR A 38 -31.77 16.51 21.27
CA THR A 38 -32.82 17.30 20.62
C THR A 38 -33.66 18.12 21.59
N GLN A 39 -33.87 17.64 22.82
CA GLN A 39 -34.66 18.38 23.81
C GLN A 39 -33.94 19.65 24.27
N CYS A 40 -32.64 19.56 24.58
CA CYS A 40 -31.84 20.72 24.96
C CYS A 40 -31.77 21.75 23.83
N ARG A 41 -31.66 21.30 22.58
CA ARG A 41 -31.69 22.18 21.40
C ARG A 41 -33.01 22.92 21.26
N LYS A 42 -34.13 22.20 21.33
CA LYS A 42 -35.47 22.80 21.20
C LYS A 42 -35.77 23.77 22.34
N GLN A 43 -35.29 23.49 23.54
CA GLN A 43 -35.59 24.29 24.71
C GLN A 43 -34.74 25.57 24.79
N SER A 44 -33.46 25.49 24.45
CA SER A 44 -32.54 26.62 24.55
C SER A 44 -32.41 27.42 23.25
N GLY A 45 -32.71 26.82 22.10
CA GLY A 45 -32.36 27.36 20.78
C GLY A 45 -30.87 27.20 20.43
N ALA A 46 -30.03 26.70 21.34
CA ALA A 46 -28.61 26.46 21.10
C ALA A 46 -28.38 25.07 20.46
N LEU A 47 -27.42 24.97 19.54
CA LEU A 47 -27.06 23.68 18.91
C LEU A 47 -26.31 22.75 19.86
N ALA A 48 -25.62 23.33 20.84
CA ALA A 48 -24.89 22.65 21.91
C ALA A 48 -25.10 23.43 23.21
N LEU A 49 -25.67 22.78 24.22
CA LEU A 49 -25.98 23.43 25.49
C LEU A 49 -24.96 23.01 26.55
N HIS A 50 -24.30 23.99 27.15
CA HIS A 50 -23.33 23.76 28.22
C HIS A 50 -24.06 23.70 29.57
N PHE A 51 -23.77 22.65 30.32
CA PHE A 51 -24.27 22.43 31.66
C PHE A 51 -23.11 22.32 32.65
N PHE A 52 -23.45 22.62 33.89
CA PHE A 52 -22.56 22.48 35.02
C PHE A 52 -23.30 21.85 36.21
N ASN A 53 -22.81 20.70 36.66
CA ASN A 53 -23.43 19.91 37.71
C ASN A 53 -23.04 20.38 39.10
N VAL A 54 -24.06 20.53 39.94
CA VAL A 54 -23.92 20.85 41.35
C VAL A 54 -24.79 19.92 42.17
N THR A 55 -24.49 19.76 43.46
CA THR A 55 -25.35 19.00 44.36
C THR A 55 -26.42 19.92 44.93
N LEU A 56 -27.62 19.42 45.15
CA LEU A 56 -28.73 20.23 45.70
C LEU A 56 -28.35 20.96 47.01
N PRO A 57 -27.58 20.38 47.95
CA PRO A 57 -27.13 21.10 49.15
C PRO A 57 -26.22 22.32 48.87
N SER A 58 -25.52 22.33 47.73
CA SER A 58 -24.66 23.45 47.33
C SER A 58 -25.40 24.57 46.60
N PHE A 59 -26.67 24.34 46.23
CA PHE A 59 -27.44 25.25 45.40
C PHE A 59 -28.57 25.92 46.20
N THR A 60 -28.80 27.21 46.00
CA THR A 60 -29.90 27.93 46.63
C THR A 60 -30.55 28.90 45.65
N TRP A 61 -31.87 28.83 45.50
CA TRP A 61 -32.63 29.85 44.79
C TRP A 61 -32.70 31.12 45.65
N THR A 62 -32.25 32.25 45.11
CA THR A 62 -32.17 33.56 45.79
C THR A 62 -33.13 34.59 45.17
N SER A 63 -33.99 34.14 44.26
CA SER A 63 -35.00 34.95 43.57
C SER A 63 -35.83 35.80 44.55
N PRO A 64 -35.97 37.12 44.31
CA PRO A 64 -36.85 37.96 45.12
C PRO A 64 -38.34 37.59 44.98
N ASN A 65 -38.73 37.03 43.83
CA ASN A 65 -40.07 36.55 43.55
C ASN A 65 -40.06 35.07 43.11
N PRO A 66 -40.40 34.12 44.00
CA PRO A 66 -40.46 32.70 43.67
C PRO A 66 -41.44 32.35 42.55
N SER A 67 -42.48 33.16 42.31
CA SER A 67 -43.49 32.88 41.28
C SER A 67 -42.98 33.11 39.84
N ALA A 68 -41.83 33.76 39.68
CA ALA A 68 -41.19 33.96 38.37
C ALA A 68 -40.47 32.70 37.86
N ARG A 69 -40.31 31.67 38.70
CA ARG A 69 -39.73 30.36 38.35
C ARG A 69 -40.86 29.33 38.23
N SER A 70 -40.85 28.57 37.14
CA SER A 70 -41.68 27.38 36.96
C SER A 70 -40.81 26.22 36.49
N ASP A 71 -41.34 25.01 36.56
CA ASP A 71 -40.74 23.84 35.95
C ASP A 71 -41.65 23.21 34.89
N TYR A 72 -41.04 22.41 34.01
CA TYR A 72 -41.72 21.65 32.97
C TYR A 72 -41.13 20.23 32.85
N GLU A 73 -42.02 19.24 32.81
CA GLU A 73 -41.67 17.84 32.65
C GLU A 73 -42.20 17.30 31.32
N ILE A 74 -41.28 16.92 30.43
CA ILE A 74 -41.61 16.09 29.25
C ILE A 74 -41.48 14.60 29.57
N ILE A 75 -40.61 14.26 30.53
CA ILE A 75 -40.43 12.92 31.09
C ILE A 75 -40.71 13.08 32.60
N PRO A 76 -41.59 12.26 33.20
CA PRO A 76 -41.89 12.33 34.62
C PRO A 76 -40.62 12.25 35.49
N GLY A 77 -40.51 13.13 36.48
CA GLY A 77 -39.37 13.24 37.39
C GLY A 77 -38.13 13.91 36.80
N ASN A 78 -38.22 14.45 35.57
CA ASN A 78 -37.16 15.25 34.95
C ASN A 78 -37.63 16.70 34.82
N HIS A 79 -37.35 17.50 35.83
CA HIS A 79 -37.76 18.90 35.94
C HIS A 79 -36.84 19.82 35.13
N ARG A 80 -37.44 20.69 34.33
CA ARG A 80 -36.74 21.78 33.63
C ARG A 80 -37.16 23.10 34.23
N HIS A 81 -36.31 23.70 35.05
CA HIS A 81 -36.55 24.99 35.71
C HIS A 81 -36.31 26.15 34.75
N PHE A 82 -37.31 27.00 34.54
CA PHE A 82 -37.23 28.16 33.65
C PHE A 82 -37.92 29.39 34.24
N CYS A 83 -37.58 30.57 33.70
CA CYS A 83 -38.24 31.82 34.07
C CYS A 83 -39.52 32.03 33.23
N THR A 84 -40.66 32.21 33.89
CA THR A 84 -41.95 32.47 33.22
C THR A 84 -42.04 33.88 32.63
N THR A 85 -41.18 34.80 33.06
CA THR A 85 -41.15 36.19 32.57
C THR A 85 -40.37 36.35 31.27
N CYS A 86 -39.17 35.76 31.18
CA CYS A 86 -38.28 35.92 30.02
C CYS A 86 -37.93 34.63 29.28
N GLY A 87 -38.43 33.47 29.73
CA GLY A 87 -38.22 32.18 29.08
C GLY A 87 -36.83 31.55 29.28
N SER A 88 -35.91 32.19 30.04
CA SER A 88 -34.58 31.63 30.27
C SER A 88 -34.65 30.25 30.91
N PHE A 89 -34.03 29.27 30.27
CA PHE A 89 -33.83 27.94 30.83
C PHE A 89 -32.67 27.97 31.82
N ILE A 90 -32.95 27.64 33.09
CA ILE A 90 -32.00 27.84 34.19
C ILE A 90 -31.31 26.53 34.57
N ALA A 91 -32.08 25.46 34.80
CA ALA A 91 -31.51 24.21 35.28
C ALA A 91 -32.37 23.00 34.92
N TRP A 92 -31.72 21.84 34.80
CA TRP A 92 -32.36 20.53 34.70
C TRP A 92 -32.13 19.75 36.00
N GLN A 93 -33.15 19.00 36.44
CA GLN A 93 -33.09 18.17 37.64
C GLN A 93 -33.79 16.84 37.40
N GLY A 94 -33.13 15.73 37.71
CA GLY A 94 -33.74 14.40 37.70
C GLY A 94 -33.93 13.87 39.12
N ASP A 95 -35.12 13.38 39.45
CA ASP A 95 -35.43 12.80 40.77
C ASP A 95 -34.58 11.56 41.07
N ASN A 96 -34.20 10.80 40.04
CA ASN A 96 -33.44 9.56 40.13
C ASN A 96 -31.98 9.70 39.65
N ASN A 97 -31.38 10.90 39.80
CA ASN A 97 -30.01 11.16 39.39
C ASN A 97 -29.12 11.64 40.57
N PRO A 98 -28.86 10.79 41.58
CA PRO A 98 -27.99 11.16 42.68
C PRO A 98 -26.50 11.09 42.31
N THR A 99 -25.65 11.80 43.07
CA THR A 99 -24.20 11.57 43.09
C THR A 99 -23.90 10.13 43.54
N PRO A 100 -22.66 9.63 43.34
CA PRO A 100 -22.22 8.36 43.94
C PRO A 100 -22.42 8.30 45.46
N GLU A 101 -22.39 9.44 46.14
CA GLU A 101 -22.60 9.59 47.58
C GLU A 101 -24.09 9.71 47.97
N GLY A 102 -25.02 9.63 47.00
CA GLY A 102 -26.47 9.65 47.24
C GLY A 102 -27.10 11.04 47.31
N GLU A 103 -26.36 12.12 47.02
CA GLU A 103 -26.90 13.48 47.02
C GLU A 103 -27.64 13.77 45.71
N GLY A 104 -28.85 14.34 45.75
CA GLY A 104 -29.53 14.77 44.53
C GLY A 104 -28.72 15.85 43.77
N GLN A 105 -28.76 15.81 42.45
CA GLN A 105 -28.01 16.72 41.56
C GLN A 105 -28.92 17.70 40.82
N LEU A 106 -28.33 18.84 40.46
CA LEU A 106 -28.91 19.86 39.60
C LEU A 106 -27.90 20.23 38.51
N GLU A 107 -28.34 20.25 37.26
CA GLU A 107 -27.51 20.64 36.10
C GLU A 107 -27.88 22.07 35.71
N ILE A 108 -27.00 23.02 35.99
CA ILE A 108 -27.23 24.45 35.71
C ILE A 108 -26.84 24.74 34.27
N CYS A 109 -27.66 25.49 33.53
CA CYS A 109 -27.27 26.01 32.22
C CYS A 109 -26.15 27.04 32.41
N ALA A 110 -24.93 26.72 31.94
CA ALA A 110 -23.74 27.50 32.27
C ALA A 110 -23.83 28.97 31.83
N GLY A 111 -24.57 29.25 30.73
CA GLY A 111 -24.82 30.61 30.24
C GLY A 111 -25.73 31.46 31.14
N THR A 112 -26.28 30.92 32.23
CA THR A 112 -27.06 31.67 33.23
C THR A 112 -26.23 32.13 34.42
N ILE A 113 -24.96 31.72 34.50
CA ILE A 113 -24.00 32.21 35.49
C ILE A 113 -23.70 33.68 35.19
N ASP A 114 -23.56 34.50 36.22
CA ASP A 114 -23.31 35.92 36.02
C ASP A 114 -21.98 36.17 35.28
N GLU A 115 -21.99 37.20 34.44
CA GLU A 115 -20.88 37.56 33.56
C GLU A 115 -19.55 37.71 34.32
N GLU A 116 -19.58 38.25 35.54
CA GLU A 116 -18.38 38.43 36.37
C GLU A 116 -17.66 37.11 36.70
N PHE A 117 -18.38 35.99 36.77
CA PHE A 117 -17.78 34.68 37.01
C PHE A 117 -17.39 33.96 35.73
N LEU A 118 -18.08 34.21 34.60
CA LEU A 118 -17.76 33.58 33.32
C LEU A 118 -16.54 34.23 32.67
N ILE A 119 -16.60 35.54 32.40
CA ILE A 119 -15.53 36.24 31.69
C ILE A 119 -14.59 37.00 32.62
N GLY A 120 -15.06 37.41 33.80
CA GLY A 120 -14.28 38.16 34.78
C GLY A 120 -14.86 39.55 35.07
N LYS A 121 -14.34 40.20 36.11
CA LYS A 121 -14.72 41.55 36.50
C LYS A 121 -14.19 42.55 35.48
N LYS A 122 -15.02 43.52 35.12
CA LYS A 122 -14.61 44.63 34.25
C LYS A 122 -14.06 45.79 35.09
N ASP A 123 -13.02 46.45 34.61
CA ASP A 123 -12.50 47.68 35.19
C ASP A 123 -13.37 48.90 34.82
N ALA A 124 -12.89 50.11 35.16
CA ALA A 124 -13.63 51.35 34.90
C ALA A 124 -13.80 51.65 33.40
N ASP A 125 -12.92 51.11 32.55
CA ASP A 125 -12.96 51.28 31.10
C ASP A 125 -13.80 50.19 30.42
N GLY A 126 -14.30 49.22 31.20
CA GLY A 126 -15.12 48.11 30.71
C GLY A 126 -14.29 46.90 30.26
N GLU A 127 -12.98 46.92 30.46
CA GLU A 127 -12.06 45.85 30.07
C GLU A 127 -12.00 44.77 31.16
N VAL A 128 -11.92 43.51 30.73
CA VAL A 128 -11.89 42.36 31.66
C VAL A 128 -10.55 42.35 32.39
N VAL A 129 -10.61 42.38 33.73
CA VAL A 129 -9.44 42.23 34.60
C VAL A 129 -8.95 40.78 34.52
N PRO A 130 -7.72 40.53 34.02
CA PRO A 130 -7.21 39.17 33.83
C PRO A 130 -7.19 38.36 35.14
N GLY A 131 -7.56 37.08 35.05
CA GLY A 131 -7.53 36.15 36.18
C GLY A 131 -8.69 36.28 37.16
N THR A 132 -9.69 37.13 36.87
CA THR A 132 -10.90 37.27 37.70
C THR A 132 -12.10 36.46 37.22
N GLY A 133 -12.01 35.86 36.03
CA GLY A 133 -13.03 34.98 35.46
C GLY A 133 -12.69 33.49 35.65
N TRP A 134 -13.73 32.67 35.75
CA TRP A 134 -13.65 31.22 35.95
C TRP A 134 -14.37 30.43 34.85
N GLY A 135 -14.70 31.05 33.71
CA GLY A 135 -15.41 30.41 32.60
C GLY A 135 -14.76 29.12 32.12
N GLU A 136 -13.43 29.06 32.01
CA GLU A 136 -12.72 27.82 31.62
C GLU A 136 -12.82 26.70 32.66
N VAL A 137 -13.05 27.02 33.93
CA VAL A 137 -13.22 26.04 35.00
C VAL A 137 -14.67 25.56 35.06
N LEU A 138 -15.62 26.48 34.87
CA LEU A 138 -17.07 26.21 34.92
C LEU A 138 -17.60 25.59 33.61
N CYS A 139 -16.95 25.86 32.48
CA CYS A 139 -17.30 25.38 31.14
C CYS A 139 -16.11 24.65 30.51
N HIS A 140 -15.52 23.70 31.26
CA HIS A 140 -14.25 23.07 30.92
C HIS A 140 -14.15 22.62 29.45
N PRO A 141 -13.16 23.10 28.66
CA PRO A 141 -13.10 22.86 27.21
C PRO A 141 -12.78 21.41 26.84
N GLU A 142 -12.25 20.61 27.77
CA GLU A 142 -12.11 19.15 27.61
C GLU A 142 -13.23 18.35 28.31
N GLY A 143 -14.33 19.01 28.66
CA GLY A 143 -15.47 18.40 29.33
C GLY A 143 -16.12 17.27 28.51
N LYS A 144 -17.13 16.63 29.10
CA LYS A 144 -17.84 15.52 28.43
C LYS A 144 -18.82 16.08 27.42
N ILE A 145 -18.95 15.47 26.24
CA ILE A 145 -19.99 15.78 25.27
C ILE A 145 -20.96 14.60 25.26
N THR A 146 -22.19 14.84 25.67
CA THR A 146 -23.25 13.83 25.77
C THR A 146 -24.19 13.92 24.58
N TRP A 147 -24.80 12.79 24.23
CA TRP A 147 -25.69 12.65 23.07
C TRP A 147 -25.02 13.00 21.74
N ALA A 148 -23.76 12.58 21.58
CA ALA A 148 -22.92 12.88 20.41
C ALA A 148 -23.38 12.19 19.12
N GLN A 149 -24.23 11.16 19.17
CA GLN A 149 -24.87 10.62 17.97
C GLN A 149 -25.76 11.63 17.23
N ASN A 150 -26.12 12.73 17.89
CA ASN A 150 -26.86 13.83 17.29
C ASN A 150 -25.94 14.94 16.76
N ASP A 151 -24.64 14.70 16.59
CA ASP A 151 -23.69 15.67 16.01
C ASP A 151 -24.18 16.22 14.65
N ILE A 152 -23.97 17.51 14.43
CA ILE A 152 -24.38 18.21 13.20
C ILE A 152 -23.13 18.43 12.34
N GLY A 153 -22.46 17.33 11.97
CA GLY A 153 -21.25 17.34 11.14
C GLY A 153 -20.23 18.40 11.54
N LYS A 154 -19.77 19.20 10.57
CA LYS A 154 -18.77 20.27 10.80
C LYS A 154 -19.20 21.35 11.80
N VAL A 155 -20.50 21.51 12.05
CA VAL A 155 -21.03 22.56 12.95
C VAL A 155 -20.70 22.28 14.41
N THR A 156 -20.73 21.01 14.83
CA THR A 156 -20.41 20.61 16.22
C THR A 156 -19.03 19.94 16.35
N ALA A 157 -18.34 19.69 15.22
CA ALA A 157 -17.00 19.08 15.19
C ALA A 157 -15.95 19.91 15.97
N GLY A 158 -16.05 21.24 15.95
CA GLY A 158 -15.10 22.13 16.62
C GLY A 158 -15.21 22.18 18.15
N ILE A 159 -16.21 21.52 18.74
CA ILE A 159 -16.37 21.47 20.20
C ILE A 159 -15.38 20.44 20.76
N CYS A 160 -14.47 20.91 21.62
CA CYS A 160 -13.50 20.06 22.30
C CYS A 160 -14.18 19.29 23.46
N GLY A 161 -13.77 18.03 23.67
CA GLY A 161 -14.32 17.18 24.73
C GLY A 161 -14.45 15.71 24.37
N THR A 162 -14.54 14.86 25.39
CA THR A 162 -14.75 13.41 25.19
C THR A 162 -16.21 13.17 24.84
N ARG A 163 -16.46 12.63 23.64
CA ARG A 163 -17.81 12.38 23.13
C ARG A 163 -18.37 11.04 23.59
N TYR A 164 -19.59 11.04 24.09
CA TYR A 164 -20.38 9.89 24.50
C TYR A 164 -21.66 9.80 23.67
N LYS A 165 -22.02 8.59 23.24
CA LYS A 165 -23.22 8.36 22.43
C LYS A 165 -24.49 8.78 23.14
N TYR A 166 -24.61 8.59 24.45
CA TYR A 166 -25.77 9.00 25.25
C TYR A 166 -25.29 9.80 26.47
N GLY A 167 -25.31 9.24 27.68
CA GLY A 167 -24.70 9.83 28.86
C GLY A 167 -23.26 9.36 29.08
N SER A 168 -22.51 10.07 29.94
CA SER A 168 -21.18 9.60 30.35
C SER A 168 -21.22 8.40 31.29
N SER A 169 -22.32 8.21 32.01
CA SER A 169 -22.59 7.02 32.84
C SER A 169 -22.67 5.73 32.02
N ASP A 170 -23.05 5.83 30.74
CA ASP A 170 -23.21 4.70 29.84
C ASP A 170 -21.87 4.22 29.26
N GLY A 171 -20.81 5.02 29.36
CA GLY A 171 -19.44 4.67 28.96
C GLY A 171 -19.17 4.56 27.45
N VAL A 172 -20.19 4.66 26.60
CA VAL A 172 -20.07 4.47 25.14
C VAL A 172 -19.49 5.71 24.46
N LYS A 173 -18.21 5.67 24.04
CA LYS A 173 -17.54 6.77 23.32
C LYS A 173 -18.03 6.91 21.87
N PHE A 174 -17.95 8.13 21.30
CA PHE A 174 -18.44 8.45 19.95
C PHE A 174 -17.41 9.28 19.13
N PRO A 175 -17.28 9.12 17.79
CA PRO A 175 -17.98 8.14 16.95
C PRO A 175 -17.68 6.73 17.43
N LEU A 176 -18.69 5.85 17.34
CA LEU A 176 -18.48 4.43 17.63
C LEU A 176 -17.36 3.97 16.71
N LYS A 177 -16.27 3.43 17.26
CA LYS A 177 -15.35 2.68 16.41
C LYS A 177 -16.12 1.48 15.87
N PRO A 178 -15.89 1.05 14.60
CA PRO A 178 -16.36 -0.25 14.16
C PRO A 178 -15.94 -1.29 15.21
N GLY A 179 -16.91 -1.96 15.85
CA GLY A 179 -16.66 -2.93 16.92
C GLY A 179 -17.04 -2.50 18.35
N ASP A 180 -17.31 -1.22 18.63
CA ASP A 180 -17.82 -0.79 19.94
C ASP A 180 -19.26 -1.33 20.14
N GLY A 181 -19.35 -2.52 20.73
CA GLY A 181 -20.60 -3.27 20.98
C GLY A 181 -20.59 -4.72 20.52
N LYS A 182 -19.57 -5.16 19.77
CA LYS A 182 -19.46 -6.55 19.30
C LYS A 182 -18.83 -7.45 20.37
N LYS A 183 -19.45 -8.60 20.65
CA LYS A 183 -18.99 -9.59 21.63
C LYS A 183 -18.55 -10.87 20.94
N GLN A 184 -17.75 -11.68 21.64
CA GLN A 184 -17.44 -13.04 21.22
C GLN A 184 -18.74 -13.81 20.93
N GLY A 185 -18.85 -14.40 19.74
CA GLY A 185 -20.04 -15.11 19.28
C GLY A 185 -20.97 -14.30 18.36
N ASP A 186 -20.75 -12.98 18.20
CA ASP A 186 -21.44 -12.20 17.18
C ASP A 186 -21.00 -12.62 15.78
N LYS A 187 -21.93 -12.59 14.81
CA LYS A 187 -21.63 -12.92 13.42
C LYS A 187 -20.54 -11.97 12.88
N GLY A 188 -19.48 -12.55 12.31
CA GLY A 188 -18.37 -11.78 11.74
C GLY A 188 -17.31 -11.32 12.74
N VAL A 189 -17.30 -11.90 13.94
CA VAL A 189 -16.30 -11.66 14.99
C VAL A 189 -15.56 -12.96 15.31
N GLU A 190 -14.24 -12.91 15.32
CA GLU A 190 -13.37 -14.06 15.63
C GLU A 190 -12.43 -13.70 16.78
N GLU A 191 -12.23 -14.61 17.72
CA GLU A 191 -11.17 -14.49 18.71
C GLU A 191 -9.90 -15.17 18.19
N LEU A 192 -8.83 -14.39 17.97
CA LEU A 192 -7.55 -14.88 17.46
C LEU A 192 -6.41 -14.40 18.38
N ASN A 193 -5.60 -15.33 18.88
CA ASN A 193 -4.49 -15.05 19.81
C ASN A 193 -4.90 -14.18 21.02
N GLY A 194 -6.08 -14.44 21.61
CA GLY A 194 -6.60 -13.76 22.80
C GLY A 194 -7.18 -12.36 22.55
N GLN A 195 -7.41 -11.98 21.29
CA GLN A 195 -7.99 -10.70 20.91
C GLN A 195 -9.18 -10.90 19.97
N LEU A 196 -10.22 -10.09 20.12
CA LEU A 196 -11.37 -10.08 19.22
C LEU A 196 -11.07 -9.25 17.97
N TRP A 197 -11.33 -9.84 16.82
CA TRP A 197 -11.17 -9.26 15.50
C TRP A 197 -12.52 -9.23 14.78
N HIS A 198 -12.67 -8.30 13.84
CA HIS A 198 -13.78 -8.29 12.90
C HIS A 198 -13.34 -7.66 11.58
N VAL A 199 -14.03 -8.00 10.49
CA VAL A 199 -13.84 -7.32 9.21
C VAL A 199 -14.65 -6.02 9.25
N THR A 200 -14.00 -4.90 8.94
CA THR A 200 -14.67 -3.61 8.80
C THR A 200 -15.61 -3.64 7.59
N GLY A 201 -16.55 -2.68 7.50
CA GLY A 201 -17.25 -2.46 6.24
C GLY A 201 -16.27 -2.03 5.12
N PRO A 202 -16.75 -1.91 3.87
CA PRO A 202 -15.97 -1.27 2.81
C PRO A 202 -15.45 0.08 3.29
N LEU A 203 -14.17 0.34 3.05
CA LEU A 203 -13.55 1.62 3.35
C LEU A 203 -13.27 2.36 2.05
N ASP A 204 -13.62 3.63 2.03
CA ASP A 204 -13.28 4.54 0.94
C ASP A 204 -11.79 4.94 1.07
N ILE A 205 -11.20 5.52 0.03
CA ILE A 205 -9.78 5.91 0.08
C ILE A 205 -9.46 6.94 1.17
N ASP A 206 -10.39 7.86 1.43
CA ASP A 206 -10.21 8.88 2.44
C ASP A 206 -10.20 8.26 3.85
N ASP A 207 -11.07 7.27 4.08
CA ASP A 207 -11.12 6.54 5.35
C ASP A 207 -9.89 5.64 5.54
N ALA A 208 -9.43 4.97 4.48
CA ALA A 208 -8.29 4.05 4.53
C ALA A 208 -6.97 4.73 4.91
N ARG A 209 -6.81 6.03 4.62
CA ARG A 209 -5.60 6.81 4.96
C ARG A 209 -5.43 7.06 6.46
N ASP A 210 -6.53 7.04 7.22
CA ASP A 210 -6.52 7.22 8.67
C ASP A 210 -6.36 5.89 9.42
N VAL A 211 -6.32 4.76 8.69
CA VAL A 211 -6.13 3.42 9.25
C VAL A 211 -4.68 3.01 9.12
N LYS A 212 -4.05 2.66 10.25
CA LYS A 212 -2.77 1.93 10.22
C LYS A 212 -3.05 0.46 9.98
N PHE A 213 -2.56 -0.09 8.87
CA PHE A 213 -2.78 -1.49 8.52
C PHE A 213 -1.56 -2.19 7.92
N HIS A 214 -1.53 -3.50 8.04
CA HIS A 214 -0.54 -4.38 7.43
C HIS A 214 -1.20 -5.25 6.36
N CYS A 215 -0.59 -5.35 5.17
CA CYS A 215 -1.02 -6.32 4.16
C CYS A 215 -0.44 -7.69 4.46
N ILE A 216 -1.26 -8.72 4.34
CA ILE A 216 -0.84 -10.12 4.45
C ILE A 216 -0.80 -10.70 3.04
N SER A 217 0.38 -11.21 2.67
CA SER A 217 0.54 -11.98 1.45
C SER A 217 0.82 -13.45 1.78
N TYR A 218 0.09 -14.35 1.12
CA TYR A 218 0.21 -15.78 1.31
C TYR A 218 -0.30 -16.53 0.08
N VAL A 219 0.05 -17.81 -0.01
CA VAL A 219 -0.43 -18.69 -1.08
C VAL A 219 -1.69 -19.42 -0.63
N TRP A 220 -2.71 -19.41 -1.49
CA TRP A 220 -3.90 -20.24 -1.28
C TRP A 220 -3.56 -21.74 -1.34
N GLY A 221 -3.97 -22.47 -0.30
CA GLY A 221 -3.90 -23.93 -0.27
C GLY A 221 -4.91 -24.60 -1.19
N GLN A 222 -4.84 -25.94 -1.27
CA GLN A 222 -5.83 -26.74 -2.00
C GLN A 222 -7.12 -26.93 -1.20
N GLY A 223 -7.05 -26.81 0.13
CA GLY A 223 -8.22 -26.88 0.99
C GLY A 223 -9.08 -25.62 0.92
N ARG A 224 -10.32 -25.76 1.37
CA ARG A 224 -11.31 -24.69 1.34
C ARG A 224 -12.10 -24.68 2.64
N GLU A 225 -12.19 -23.51 3.24
CA GLU A 225 -13.11 -23.21 4.33
C GLU A 225 -14.50 -22.86 3.77
N LYS A 226 -15.56 -23.26 4.49
CA LYS A 226 -16.94 -23.08 4.03
C LYS A 226 -17.38 -21.61 4.20
N PRO A 227 -18.35 -21.13 3.42
CA PRO A 227 -19.00 -19.86 3.71
C PRO A 227 -19.49 -19.76 5.16
N GLY A 228 -19.27 -18.62 5.78
CA GLY A 228 -19.63 -18.30 7.15
C GLY A 228 -18.70 -18.86 8.22
N SER A 229 -17.70 -19.68 7.88
CA SER A 229 -16.82 -20.29 8.87
C SER A 229 -15.75 -19.36 9.42
N PHE A 230 -15.46 -18.24 8.75
CA PHE A 230 -14.45 -17.28 9.18
C PHE A 230 -14.87 -15.84 8.92
N PHE A 231 -15.00 -15.03 9.97
CA PHE A 231 -15.47 -13.65 9.88
C PHE A 231 -16.79 -13.49 9.10
N GLY A 232 -17.63 -14.53 9.06
CA GLY A 232 -18.90 -14.49 8.33
C GLY A 232 -18.75 -14.37 6.81
N ASN A 233 -17.60 -14.74 6.25
CA ASN A 233 -17.30 -14.78 4.81
C ASN A 233 -18.45 -15.33 3.96
N GLU A 234 -18.83 -14.63 2.89
CA GLU A 234 -19.98 -15.05 2.05
C GLU A 234 -19.64 -16.19 1.10
N ILE A 235 -18.37 -16.34 0.75
CA ILE A 235 -17.88 -17.37 -0.17
C ILE A 235 -16.87 -18.29 0.50
N SER A 236 -16.55 -19.40 -0.16
CA SER A 236 -15.47 -20.28 0.27
C SER A 236 -14.10 -19.60 0.11
N ILE A 237 -13.28 -19.65 1.16
CA ILE A 237 -11.91 -19.08 1.19
C ILE A 237 -10.89 -20.22 1.34
N SER A 238 -9.61 -19.92 1.11
CA SER A 238 -8.56 -20.92 1.33
C SER A 238 -8.46 -21.34 2.79
N ASP A 239 -8.20 -22.62 3.03
CA ASP A 239 -7.78 -23.19 4.32
C ASP A 239 -6.49 -22.58 4.91
N LYS A 240 -5.73 -21.83 4.11
CA LYS A 240 -4.52 -21.12 4.56
C LYS A 240 -4.80 -19.69 5.03
N THR A 241 -6.00 -19.15 4.79
CA THR A 241 -6.36 -17.76 5.13
C THR A 241 -6.28 -17.51 6.62
N ARG A 242 -6.95 -18.35 7.44
CA ARG A 242 -6.94 -18.23 8.89
C ARG A 242 -5.54 -18.46 9.49
N PRO A 243 -4.79 -19.52 9.13
CA PRO A 243 -3.40 -19.68 9.59
C PRO A 243 -2.50 -18.50 9.22
N ALA A 244 -2.61 -17.95 8.00
CA ALA A 244 -1.82 -16.81 7.58
C ALA A 244 -2.10 -15.55 8.41
N LEU A 245 -3.38 -15.26 8.71
CA LEU A 245 -3.73 -14.15 9.60
C LEU A 245 -3.20 -14.36 11.02
N ILE A 246 -3.33 -15.56 11.57
CA ILE A 246 -2.79 -15.88 12.90
C ILE A 246 -1.27 -15.71 12.95
N ALA A 247 -0.56 -16.16 11.91
CA ALA A 247 0.89 -16.02 11.79
C ALA A 247 1.30 -14.54 11.68
N ALA A 248 0.59 -13.74 10.89
CA ALA A 248 0.84 -12.30 10.77
C ALA A 248 0.65 -11.56 12.11
N ILE A 249 -0.43 -11.85 12.84
CA ILE A 249 -0.69 -11.29 14.18
C ILE A 249 0.46 -11.62 15.15
N ARG A 250 0.95 -12.86 15.14
CA ARG A 250 2.10 -13.26 15.97
C ARG A 250 3.38 -12.55 15.56
N ALA A 251 3.64 -12.47 14.26
CA ALA A 251 4.84 -11.82 13.72
C ALA A 251 4.93 -10.35 14.13
N ILE A 252 3.82 -9.60 14.08
CA ILE A 252 3.78 -8.21 14.55
C ILE A 252 4.09 -8.12 16.04
N LYS A 253 3.47 -8.96 16.88
CA LYS A 253 3.78 -9.02 18.33
C LYS A 253 5.27 -9.29 18.60
N ALA A 254 5.89 -10.18 17.82
CA ALA A 254 7.30 -10.53 17.97
C ALA A 254 8.28 -9.45 17.49
N SER A 255 7.84 -8.52 16.62
CA SER A 255 8.70 -7.50 16.01
C SER A 255 9.11 -6.34 16.92
N GLY A 256 8.62 -6.31 18.18
CA GLY A 256 9.07 -5.38 19.21
C GLY A 256 8.34 -4.03 19.26
N PHE A 257 7.14 -3.92 18.66
CA PHE A 257 6.20 -2.85 19.03
C PHE A 257 5.64 -3.19 20.42
N GLU A 258 5.80 -2.26 21.37
CA GLU A 258 5.61 -2.36 22.83
C GLU A 258 4.72 -3.49 23.40
N ALA A 259 5.34 -4.30 24.29
CA ALA A 259 4.87 -4.91 25.54
C ALA A 259 3.38 -5.24 25.77
N ASP A 260 3.07 -6.52 26.00
CA ASP A 260 1.90 -7.06 26.74
C ASP A 260 0.49 -6.49 26.43
N GLY A 261 0.29 -5.80 25.30
CA GLY A 261 -0.96 -5.14 24.91
C GLY A 261 -1.68 -5.74 23.68
N PRO A 262 -2.93 -5.33 23.42
CA PRO A 262 -3.63 -5.67 22.17
C PRO A 262 -2.96 -5.00 20.97
N VAL A 263 -3.00 -5.66 19.81
CA VAL A 263 -2.56 -5.07 18.53
C VAL A 263 -3.60 -4.05 18.10
N GLU A 264 -3.22 -2.78 17.92
CA GLU A 264 -4.14 -1.70 17.55
C GLU A 264 -4.24 -1.50 16.02
N GLU A 265 -3.30 -2.06 15.26
CA GLU A 265 -3.26 -2.00 13.80
C GLU A 265 -4.23 -2.99 13.14
N ALA A 266 -4.76 -2.60 11.98
CA ALA A 266 -5.60 -3.46 11.15
C ALA A 266 -4.77 -4.37 10.24
N PHE A 267 -5.42 -5.39 9.69
CA PHE A 267 -4.82 -6.27 8.67
C PHE A 267 -5.67 -6.26 7.42
N TRP A 268 -5.01 -6.16 6.27
CA TRP A 268 -5.61 -6.36 4.96
C TRP A 268 -5.21 -7.74 4.43
N ILE A 269 -6.19 -8.56 4.08
CA ILE A 269 -5.98 -9.88 3.50
C ILE A 269 -6.92 -10.05 2.31
N ASP A 270 -6.37 -10.34 1.14
CA ASP A 270 -7.07 -10.37 -0.14
C ASP A 270 -8.36 -11.21 -0.10
N ALA A 271 -8.28 -12.38 0.55
CA ALA A 271 -9.35 -13.33 0.68
C ALA A 271 -10.53 -12.83 1.50
N LEU A 272 -10.42 -11.71 2.23
CA LEU A 272 -11.53 -11.08 2.98
C LEU A 272 -11.81 -9.65 2.50
N CYS A 273 -10.80 -8.94 2.00
CA CYS A 273 -10.89 -7.51 1.70
C CYS A 273 -11.13 -7.20 0.22
N VAL A 274 -10.92 -8.15 -0.70
CA VAL A 274 -11.26 -7.97 -2.12
C VAL A 274 -12.72 -8.36 -2.34
N PRO A 275 -13.55 -7.50 -2.98
CA PRO A 275 -14.92 -7.84 -3.32
C PRO A 275 -15.01 -9.16 -4.09
N TYR A 276 -15.90 -10.05 -3.63
CA TYR A 276 -16.05 -11.37 -4.22
C TYR A 276 -16.90 -11.38 -5.49
N ALA A 277 -17.93 -10.54 -5.52
CA ALA A 277 -18.82 -10.43 -6.66
C ALA A 277 -18.01 -10.01 -7.89
N ASP A 278 -18.11 -10.79 -8.96
CA ASP A 278 -17.49 -10.43 -10.23
C ASP A 278 -18.17 -9.16 -10.75
N GLY A 279 -17.37 -8.12 -10.99
CA GLY A 279 -17.90 -6.80 -11.31
C GLY A 279 -16.93 -5.66 -11.07
N PRO A 280 -17.36 -4.41 -11.36
CA PRO A 280 -16.50 -3.24 -11.35
C PRO A 280 -15.73 -3.02 -10.05
N ASP A 281 -16.34 -3.28 -8.89
CA ASP A 281 -15.69 -3.06 -7.59
C ASP A 281 -14.51 -4.02 -7.37
N ARG A 282 -14.66 -5.30 -7.78
CA ARG A 282 -13.60 -6.30 -7.71
C ARG A 282 -12.45 -5.92 -8.62
N TYR A 283 -12.73 -5.63 -9.89
CA TYR A 283 -11.68 -5.26 -10.85
C TYR A 283 -11.01 -3.93 -10.49
N GLY A 284 -11.77 -2.94 -10.04
CA GLY A 284 -11.24 -1.67 -9.55
C GLY A 284 -10.32 -1.86 -8.34
N THR A 285 -10.66 -2.77 -7.43
CA THR A 285 -9.80 -3.16 -6.30
C THR A 285 -8.52 -3.84 -6.78
N LEU A 286 -8.63 -4.82 -7.69
CA LEU A 286 -7.48 -5.55 -8.24
C LEU A 286 -6.52 -4.65 -9.04
N GLU A 287 -7.05 -3.67 -9.78
CA GLU A 287 -6.25 -2.66 -10.47
C GLU A 287 -5.60 -1.65 -9.50
N SER A 288 -6.13 -1.52 -8.29
CA SER A 288 -5.63 -0.60 -7.24
C SER A 288 -4.71 -1.28 -6.22
N MET A 289 -4.28 -2.53 -6.46
CA MET A 289 -3.43 -3.27 -5.53
C MET A 289 -2.10 -2.57 -5.24
N GLY A 290 -1.49 -1.92 -6.24
CA GLY A 290 -0.28 -1.11 -6.04
C GLY A 290 -0.47 0.02 -5.03
N HIS A 291 -1.62 0.70 -5.08
CA HIS A 291 -2.01 1.70 -4.09
C HIS A 291 -2.13 1.09 -2.69
N ILE A 292 -2.86 -0.02 -2.56
CA ILE A 292 -3.11 -0.71 -1.27
C ILE A 292 -1.79 -1.10 -0.59
N TYR A 293 -0.88 -1.77 -1.31
CA TYR A 293 0.41 -2.19 -0.74
C TYR A 293 1.30 -0.99 -0.38
N SER A 294 1.25 0.11 -1.16
CA SER A 294 2.03 1.32 -0.89
C SER A 294 1.51 2.14 0.30
N ALA A 295 0.23 2.00 0.62
CA ALA A 295 -0.43 2.65 1.75
C ALA A 295 -0.17 1.90 3.07
N ALA A 296 0.02 0.59 3.02
CA ALA A 296 0.24 -0.26 4.20
C ALA A 296 1.52 0.10 4.97
N GLU A 297 1.48 -0.09 6.28
CA GLU A 297 2.64 0.05 7.18
C GLU A 297 3.73 -0.99 6.87
N SER A 298 3.31 -2.20 6.50
CA SER A 298 4.18 -3.25 6.00
C SER A 298 3.41 -4.27 5.18
N VAL A 299 4.13 -5.01 4.34
CA VAL A 299 3.67 -6.27 3.75
C VAL A 299 4.33 -7.42 4.50
N ILE A 300 3.50 -8.31 5.05
CA ILE A 300 3.91 -9.51 5.78
C ILE A 300 3.67 -10.72 4.88
N ILE A 301 4.76 -11.35 4.46
CA ILE A 301 4.76 -12.49 3.56
C ILE A 301 4.83 -13.76 4.40
N ILE A 302 3.83 -14.61 4.24
CA ILE A 302 3.70 -15.86 4.97
C ILE A 302 4.25 -17.01 4.12
N ILE A 303 5.47 -17.46 4.47
CA ILE A 303 6.16 -18.58 3.80
C ILE A 303 5.65 -19.91 4.35
N GLN A 304 5.38 -20.84 3.44
CA GLN A 304 4.80 -22.15 3.78
C GLN A 304 5.86 -23.25 3.87
N ASP A 305 5.43 -24.42 4.35
CA ASP A 305 6.23 -25.65 4.24
C ASP A 305 6.44 -26.05 2.76
N PRO A 306 7.64 -26.54 2.40
CA PRO A 306 8.83 -26.74 3.23
C PRO A 306 9.81 -25.54 3.24
N ALA A 307 9.48 -24.43 2.59
CA ALA A 307 10.38 -23.30 2.34
C ALA A 307 10.73 -22.46 3.58
N TRP A 308 9.95 -22.54 4.65
CA TRP A 308 10.09 -21.66 5.82
C TRP A 308 11.42 -21.74 6.57
N LYS A 309 12.24 -22.79 6.37
CA LYS A 309 13.56 -22.91 7.04
C LYS A 309 14.48 -21.73 6.76
N ILE A 310 14.31 -21.04 5.63
CA ILE A 310 15.02 -19.78 5.37
C ILE A 310 14.78 -18.75 6.48
N ILE A 311 13.61 -18.74 7.12
CA ILE A 311 13.32 -17.84 8.24
C ILE A 311 14.26 -18.13 9.40
N LEU A 312 14.51 -19.41 9.73
CA LEU A 312 15.46 -19.78 10.78
C LEU A 312 16.87 -19.31 10.43
N GLU A 313 17.34 -19.64 9.23
CA GLU A 313 18.70 -19.29 8.80
C GLU A 313 18.91 -17.77 8.71
N ALA A 314 17.93 -17.06 8.13
CA ALA A 314 17.97 -15.62 8.01
C ALA A 314 17.82 -14.91 9.37
N SER A 315 17.16 -15.52 10.35
CA SER A 315 17.09 -15.03 11.74
C SER A 315 18.36 -15.30 12.56
N SER A 316 19.18 -16.28 12.15
CA SER A 316 20.37 -16.70 12.89
C SER A 316 21.54 -15.72 12.75
N GLY A 317 22.26 -15.51 13.85
CA GLY A 317 23.53 -14.77 13.88
C GLY A 317 23.48 -13.33 13.35
N THR A 318 24.67 -12.75 13.14
CA THR A 318 24.85 -11.43 12.50
C THR A 318 24.85 -11.51 10.97
N THR A 319 25.28 -12.64 10.40
CA THR A 319 25.28 -12.92 8.97
C THR A 319 24.51 -14.21 8.70
N PRO A 320 23.54 -14.24 7.76
CA PRO A 320 22.80 -15.45 7.43
C PRO A 320 23.71 -16.60 7.01
N GLY A 321 23.37 -17.82 7.43
CA GLY A 321 23.95 -19.06 6.90
C GLY A 321 23.60 -19.27 5.42
N ALA A 322 24.36 -20.14 4.75
CA ALA A 322 24.00 -20.61 3.41
C ALA A 322 23.06 -21.81 3.53
N LEU A 323 21.95 -21.76 2.81
CA LEU A 323 20.97 -22.85 2.78
C LEU A 323 21.57 -24.14 2.21
N SER A 324 20.99 -25.27 2.60
CA SER A 324 21.27 -26.54 1.94
C SER A 324 20.71 -26.55 0.51
N TYR A 325 21.18 -27.47 -0.34
CA TYR A 325 20.63 -27.61 -1.68
C TYR A 325 19.14 -27.94 -1.67
N ASP A 326 18.70 -28.82 -0.76
CA ASP A 326 17.28 -29.20 -0.64
C ASP A 326 16.41 -28.02 -0.20
N ASP A 327 16.91 -27.16 0.70
CA ASP A 327 16.18 -25.97 1.13
C ASP A 327 16.16 -24.89 0.03
N MET A 328 17.22 -24.78 -0.78
CA MET A 328 17.19 -23.94 -1.99
C MET A 328 16.20 -24.46 -3.02
N GLN A 329 16.12 -25.78 -3.24
CA GLN A 329 15.13 -26.40 -4.12
C GLN A 329 13.69 -26.19 -3.60
N ALA A 330 13.48 -26.21 -2.28
CA ALA A 330 12.21 -25.87 -1.67
C ALA A 330 11.78 -24.42 -1.99
N LEU A 331 12.71 -23.46 -1.93
CA LEU A 331 12.43 -22.06 -2.29
C LEU A 331 12.24 -21.87 -3.80
N GLU A 332 13.01 -22.56 -4.63
CA GLU A 332 12.90 -22.52 -6.09
C GLU A 332 11.49 -22.94 -6.55
N GLY A 333 10.89 -23.93 -5.88
CA GLY A 333 9.53 -24.39 -6.12
C GLY A 333 8.45 -23.68 -5.31
N ASP A 334 8.79 -22.68 -4.48
CA ASP A 334 7.81 -22.02 -3.61
C ASP A 334 6.82 -21.21 -4.46
N LYS A 335 5.53 -21.43 -4.18
CA LYS A 335 4.44 -20.84 -4.96
C LYS A 335 4.33 -19.33 -4.79
N TRP A 336 4.73 -18.78 -3.66
CA TRP A 336 4.77 -17.33 -3.50
C TRP A 336 5.94 -16.80 -4.31
N ILE A 337 7.16 -17.30 -4.11
CA ILE A 337 8.36 -16.81 -4.82
C ILE A 337 8.15 -16.82 -6.35
N THR A 338 7.58 -17.90 -6.87
CA THR A 338 7.29 -18.07 -8.30
C THR A 338 6.11 -17.24 -8.81
N SER A 339 5.25 -16.69 -7.96
CA SER A 339 4.01 -15.99 -8.38
C SER A 339 4.28 -14.62 -9.02
N VAL A 340 3.41 -14.23 -9.94
CA VAL A 340 3.34 -12.86 -10.50
C VAL A 340 3.02 -11.81 -9.44
N TRP A 341 2.22 -12.14 -8.43
CA TRP A 341 1.79 -11.19 -7.39
C TRP A 341 2.96 -10.71 -6.52
N THR A 342 3.97 -11.56 -6.34
CA THR A 342 5.14 -11.31 -5.51
C THR A 342 5.90 -10.04 -5.85
N TYR A 343 6.03 -9.72 -7.14
CA TYR A 343 6.81 -8.54 -7.53
C TYR A 343 6.16 -7.25 -7.03
N GLN A 344 4.86 -7.05 -7.30
CA GLN A 344 4.15 -5.84 -6.89
C GLN A 344 4.09 -5.66 -5.37
N GLU A 345 3.99 -6.77 -4.63
CA GLU A 345 3.94 -6.79 -3.18
C GLU A 345 5.26 -6.29 -2.60
N LEU A 346 6.38 -6.77 -3.15
CA LEU A 346 7.71 -6.36 -2.75
C LEU A 346 8.00 -4.91 -3.13
N VAL A 347 7.71 -4.52 -4.37
CA VAL A 347 8.13 -3.22 -4.90
C VAL A 347 7.33 -2.03 -4.37
N ASN A 348 6.13 -2.28 -3.84
CA ASN A 348 5.29 -1.24 -3.23
C ASN A 348 5.39 -1.21 -1.70
N ALA A 349 5.90 -2.28 -1.06
CA ALA A 349 5.98 -2.34 0.39
C ALA A 349 6.92 -1.29 0.96
N ARG A 350 6.45 -0.53 1.95
CA ARG A 350 7.31 0.35 2.78
C ARG A 350 8.27 -0.45 3.65
N LYS A 351 7.77 -1.56 4.21
CA LYS A 351 8.51 -2.52 5.02
C LYS A 351 8.08 -3.92 4.59
N ILE A 352 9.06 -4.79 4.42
CA ILE A 352 8.85 -6.18 4.03
C ILE A 352 9.23 -7.06 5.21
N HIS A 353 8.32 -7.93 5.61
CA HIS A 353 8.55 -8.92 6.63
C HIS A 353 8.19 -10.31 6.12
N PHE A 354 8.96 -11.30 6.54
CA PHE A 354 8.69 -12.71 6.27
C PHE A 354 8.43 -13.44 7.59
N ALA A 355 7.39 -14.27 7.60
CA ALA A 355 7.01 -15.10 8.74
C ALA A 355 6.60 -16.51 8.26
N PRO A 356 6.78 -17.56 9.09
CA PRO A 356 6.39 -18.92 8.73
C PRO A 356 4.88 -19.15 8.96
N ILE A 357 4.24 -20.03 8.17
CA ILE A 357 2.82 -20.41 8.34
C ILE A 357 2.58 -21.42 9.50
N HIS A 358 3.61 -21.74 10.29
CA HIS A 358 3.55 -22.88 11.22
C HIS A 358 2.71 -22.58 12.47
N PRO A 359 1.82 -23.51 12.90
CA PRO A 359 1.15 -23.40 14.19
C PRO A 359 2.08 -23.85 15.34
N GLU A 360 2.21 -23.00 16.35
CA GLU A 360 2.82 -23.26 17.67
C GLU A 360 4.37 -23.28 17.73
N GLY A 361 4.93 -22.41 18.58
CA GLY A 361 6.33 -22.47 19.03
C GLY A 361 7.36 -21.61 18.27
N TYR A 362 7.00 -21.00 17.13
CA TYR A 362 7.92 -20.17 16.34
C TYR A 362 7.32 -18.78 16.05
N ASP A 363 7.69 -17.80 16.87
CA ASP A 363 7.31 -16.40 16.70
C ASP A 363 8.39 -15.61 15.93
N SER A 364 9.01 -16.24 14.93
CA SER A 364 10.11 -15.63 14.17
C SER A 364 9.59 -14.76 13.04
N ILE A 365 10.02 -13.51 13.03
CA ILE A 365 9.84 -12.55 11.93
C ILE A 365 11.20 -12.12 11.41
N VAL A 366 11.36 -12.06 10.09
CA VAL A 366 12.61 -11.65 9.44
C VAL A 366 12.35 -10.48 8.51
N LYS A 367 13.18 -9.45 8.58
CA LYS A 367 13.16 -8.31 7.65
C LYS A 367 13.53 -8.77 6.25
N GLY A 368 12.88 -8.19 5.22
CA GLY A 368 13.10 -8.56 3.83
C GLY A 368 14.57 -8.56 3.41
N GLU A 369 15.33 -7.54 3.79
CA GLU A 369 16.78 -7.45 3.52
C GLU A 369 17.55 -8.69 4.00
N ARG A 370 17.24 -9.21 5.20
CA ARG A 370 17.89 -10.42 5.73
C ARG A 370 17.49 -11.67 4.94
N PHE A 371 16.23 -11.76 4.53
CA PHE A 371 15.73 -12.86 3.69
C PHE A 371 16.46 -12.87 2.33
N PHE A 372 16.48 -11.74 1.62
CA PHE A 372 17.13 -11.64 0.32
C PHE A 372 18.64 -11.85 0.39
N ASN A 373 19.31 -11.31 1.42
CA ASN A 373 20.73 -11.55 1.65
C ASN A 373 21.02 -13.04 1.85
N CYS A 374 20.15 -13.77 2.57
CA CYS A 374 20.27 -15.22 2.72
C CYS A 374 20.12 -15.95 1.37
N THR A 375 19.16 -15.56 0.53
CA THR A 375 18.97 -16.12 -0.81
C THR A 375 20.19 -15.90 -1.71
N GLY A 376 20.63 -14.66 -1.88
CA GLY A 376 21.77 -14.31 -2.75
C GLY A 376 23.08 -14.94 -2.25
N TYR A 377 23.31 -14.92 -0.93
CA TYR A 377 24.46 -15.60 -0.33
C TYR A 377 24.42 -17.12 -0.60
N SER A 378 23.26 -17.76 -0.49
CA SER A 378 23.11 -19.19 -0.76
C SER A 378 23.42 -19.53 -2.22
N LEU A 379 22.92 -18.74 -3.19
CA LEU A 379 23.24 -18.89 -4.62
C LEU A 379 24.75 -18.74 -4.90
N ASP A 380 25.40 -17.71 -4.35
CA ASP A 380 26.84 -17.49 -4.51
C ASP A 380 27.67 -18.63 -3.89
N GLN A 381 27.32 -19.07 -2.68
CA GLN A 381 28.00 -20.19 -2.02
C GLN A 381 27.82 -21.50 -2.78
N TRP A 382 26.62 -21.78 -3.30
CA TRP A 382 26.38 -22.95 -4.13
C TRP A 382 27.23 -22.91 -5.41
N LYS A 383 27.30 -21.77 -6.10
CA LYS A 383 28.16 -21.58 -7.29
C LYS A 383 29.62 -21.86 -6.97
N LYS A 384 30.13 -21.29 -5.87
CA LYS A 384 31.52 -21.47 -5.41
C LYS A 384 31.85 -22.91 -5.04
N ARG A 385 31.02 -23.56 -4.21
CA ARG A 385 31.24 -24.93 -3.72
C ARG A 385 31.20 -25.96 -4.85
N ASN A 386 30.32 -25.77 -5.83
CA ASN A 386 30.11 -26.71 -6.94
C ASN A 386 30.87 -26.35 -8.23
N LYS A 387 31.69 -25.27 -8.22
CA LYS A 387 32.41 -24.76 -9.40
C LYS A 387 31.47 -24.53 -10.60
N LYS A 388 30.32 -23.91 -10.33
CA LYS A 388 29.28 -23.61 -11.31
C LYS A 388 29.35 -22.15 -11.77
N THR A 389 28.87 -21.89 -12.97
CA THR A 389 28.77 -20.57 -13.61
C THR A 389 27.40 -19.94 -13.41
N THR A 390 27.24 -18.67 -13.81
CA THR A 390 25.94 -18.01 -13.86
C THR A 390 24.97 -18.76 -14.78
N SER A 391 25.42 -19.20 -15.96
CA SER A 391 24.60 -20.03 -16.87
C SER A 391 24.08 -21.31 -16.19
N GLU A 392 24.95 -22.05 -15.50
CA GLU A 392 24.54 -23.26 -14.79
C GLU A 392 23.60 -22.95 -13.62
N SER A 393 23.79 -21.82 -12.93
CA SER A 393 22.89 -21.39 -11.86
C SER A 393 21.51 -20.99 -12.36
N LEU A 394 21.41 -20.37 -13.54
CA LEU A 394 20.13 -20.02 -14.16
C LEU A 394 19.36 -21.24 -14.64
N ILE A 395 20.07 -22.29 -15.05
CA ILE A 395 19.45 -23.56 -15.41
C ILE A 395 18.92 -24.28 -14.17
N GLU A 396 19.71 -24.27 -13.08
CA GLU A 396 19.38 -24.98 -11.84
C GLU A 396 18.33 -24.27 -10.98
N PHE A 397 18.45 -22.95 -10.84
CA PHE A 397 17.66 -22.10 -9.95
C PHE A 397 17.12 -20.85 -10.68
N PRO A 398 16.37 -20.99 -11.78
CA PRO A 398 15.90 -19.85 -12.57
C PRO A 398 15.03 -18.87 -11.75
N THR A 399 14.20 -19.39 -10.84
CA THR A 399 13.29 -18.59 -10.03
C THR A 399 14.06 -17.83 -8.97
N LEU A 400 14.99 -18.47 -8.25
CA LEU A 400 15.78 -17.79 -7.23
C LEU A 400 16.71 -16.73 -7.83
N ASN A 401 17.25 -16.93 -9.05
CA ASN A 401 18.00 -15.88 -9.73
C ASN A 401 17.08 -14.69 -10.08
N THR A 402 15.87 -14.94 -10.60
CA THR A 402 14.89 -13.86 -10.86
C THR A 402 14.49 -13.14 -9.57
N PHE A 403 14.38 -13.87 -8.46
CA PHE A 403 14.05 -13.32 -7.16
C PHE A 403 15.21 -12.50 -6.56
N GLU A 404 16.45 -12.91 -6.77
CA GLU A 404 17.65 -12.11 -6.45
C GLU A 404 17.68 -10.81 -7.27
N ASP A 405 17.34 -10.86 -8.57
CA ASP A 405 17.25 -9.67 -9.41
C ASP A 405 16.19 -8.67 -8.89
N THR A 406 15.08 -9.16 -8.32
CA THR A 406 14.06 -8.31 -7.69
C THR A 406 14.61 -7.50 -6.50
N LEU A 407 15.65 -7.98 -5.80
CA LEU A 407 16.32 -7.21 -4.73
C LEU A 407 17.03 -5.98 -5.30
N ALA A 408 17.69 -6.13 -6.45
CA ALA A 408 18.40 -5.02 -7.09
C ALA A 408 17.42 -3.89 -7.46
N ASP A 409 16.23 -4.23 -7.93
CA ASP A 409 15.16 -3.27 -8.19
C ASP A 409 14.66 -2.62 -6.89
N LEU A 410 14.47 -3.40 -5.82
CA LEU A 410 14.02 -2.87 -4.53
C LEU A 410 15.00 -1.83 -3.97
N ALA A 411 16.30 -2.12 -3.99
CA ALA A 411 17.34 -1.26 -3.45
C ALA A 411 17.47 0.08 -4.21
N THR A 412 17.04 0.13 -5.47
CA THR A 412 17.33 1.24 -6.39
C THR A 412 16.11 2.10 -6.71
N SER A 413 14.92 1.51 -6.61
CA SER A 413 13.64 2.13 -6.98
C SER A 413 13.16 3.31 -6.13
N GLY A 414 13.48 3.34 -4.84
CA GLY A 414 13.03 4.41 -3.93
C GLY A 414 13.58 5.81 -4.25
N TYR A 415 14.53 5.92 -5.17
CA TYR A 415 15.20 7.17 -5.53
C TYR A 415 14.77 7.74 -6.88
N LEU A 416 14.34 6.91 -7.84
CA LEU A 416 14.35 7.28 -9.27
C LEU A 416 13.22 6.68 -10.13
N GLY A 417 12.35 5.84 -9.56
CA GLY A 417 11.32 5.11 -10.34
C GLY A 417 11.87 3.88 -11.06
N ARG A 418 10.99 3.07 -11.66
CA ARG A 418 11.33 1.85 -12.42
C ARG A 418 10.79 2.00 -13.83
N SER A 419 11.58 1.63 -14.84
CA SER A 419 11.05 1.58 -16.21
C SER A 419 10.05 0.44 -16.35
N VAL A 420 9.06 0.59 -17.23
CA VAL A 420 8.12 -0.51 -17.52
C VAL A 420 8.85 -1.74 -18.05
N PHE A 421 9.93 -1.57 -18.82
CA PHE A 421 10.73 -2.70 -19.27
C PHE A 421 11.32 -3.52 -18.10
N GLN A 422 11.85 -2.86 -17.06
CA GLN A 422 12.36 -3.54 -15.86
C GLN A 422 11.25 -4.32 -15.14
N VAL A 423 10.07 -3.71 -14.99
CA VAL A 423 8.89 -4.37 -14.41
C VAL A 423 8.52 -5.61 -15.23
N LEU A 424 8.37 -5.47 -16.54
CA LEU A 424 7.99 -6.57 -17.42
C LEU A 424 9.04 -7.70 -17.42
N ALA A 425 10.33 -7.36 -17.41
CA ALA A 425 11.44 -8.32 -17.33
C ALA A 425 11.37 -9.18 -16.06
N ASN A 426 11.13 -8.58 -14.90
CA ASN A 426 10.96 -9.30 -13.62
C ASN A 426 9.69 -10.15 -13.58
N MET A 427 8.66 -9.77 -14.34
CA MET A 427 7.39 -10.49 -14.41
C MET A 427 7.43 -11.70 -15.34
N ALA A 428 8.38 -11.76 -16.28
CA ALA A 428 8.36 -12.73 -17.37
C ALA A 428 8.60 -14.19 -16.94
N CYS A 429 9.38 -14.41 -15.87
CA CYS A 429 9.66 -15.76 -15.35
C CYS A 429 8.65 -16.22 -14.28
N ARG A 430 7.66 -15.39 -13.96
CA ARG A 430 6.71 -15.65 -12.87
C ARG A 430 5.47 -16.36 -13.37
N THR A 431 4.94 -17.25 -12.53
CA THR A 431 3.75 -18.06 -12.77
C THR A 431 2.48 -17.31 -12.39
N TYR A 432 1.41 -17.57 -13.13
CA TYR A 432 0.07 -17.07 -12.86
C TYR A 432 -0.93 -18.20 -13.09
N ASP A 433 -2.14 -18.08 -12.52
CA ASP A 433 -3.21 -19.05 -12.75
C ASP A 433 -3.71 -18.96 -14.20
N PRO A 434 -3.61 -20.01 -15.02
CA PRO A 434 -4.10 -19.99 -16.40
C PRO A 434 -5.61 -19.74 -16.52
N PHE A 435 -6.41 -19.98 -15.47
CA PHE A 435 -7.83 -19.62 -15.47
C PHE A 435 -8.07 -18.12 -15.24
N PHE A 436 -7.04 -17.39 -14.79
CA PHE A 436 -7.05 -15.94 -14.56
C PHE A 436 -5.82 -15.28 -15.20
N PRO A 437 -5.68 -15.33 -16.55
CA PRO A 437 -4.51 -14.80 -17.26
C PRO A 437 -4.30 -13.29 -17.07
N ALA A 438 -5.37 -12.55 -16.73
CA ALA A 438 -5.31 -11.13 -16.41
C ALA A 438 -4.40 -10.82 -15.19
N ASN A 439 -4.18 -11.78 -14.28
CA ASN A 439 -3.37 -11.60 -13.07
C ASN A 439 -1.96 -11.09 -13.37
N ARG A 440 -1.35 -11.51 -14.49
CA ARG A 440 -0.02 -11.04 -14.88
C ARG A 440 -0.01 -9.54 -15.18
N LEU A 441 -0.99 -9.04 -15.93
CA LEU A 441 -1.08 -7.63 -16.26
C LEU A 441 -1.58 -6.79 -15.08
N LEU A 442 -2.49 -7.32 -14.25
CA LEU A 442 -2.91 -6.68 -13.00
C LEU A 442 -1.72 -6.47 -12.08
N ALA A 443 -0.88 -7.50 -11.91
CA ALA A 443 0.32 -7.39 -11.10
C ALA A 443 1.38 -6.48 -11.71
N SER A 444 1.49 -6.44 -13.04
CA SER A 444 2.35 -5.46 -13.72
C SER A 444 1.86 -4.03 -13.49
N LEU A 445 0.55 -3.78 -13.62
CA LEU A 445 -0.07 -2.48 -13.35
C LEU A 445 0.16 -2.03 -11.91
N GLY A 446 -0.08 -2.92 -10.94
CA GLY A 446 0.16 -2.64 -9.52
C GLY A 446 1.63 -2.33 -9.21
N ALA A 447 2.58 -2.91 -9.95
CA ALA A 447 4.00 -2.58 -9.80
C ALA A 447 4.41 -1.25 -10.46
N LEU A 448 3.63 -0.77 -11.43
CA LEU A 448 3.87 0.46 -12.18
C LEU A 448 3.27 1.70 -11.49
N THR A 449 2.13 1.55 -10.80
CA THR A 449 1.44 2.70 -10.21
C THR A 449 0.97 2.47 -8.79
N GLN A 450 1.11 3.52 -7.98
CA GLN A 450 0.60 3.61 -6.61
C GLN A 450 -0.67 4.48 -6.53
N LYS A 451 -1.16 4.95 -7.69
CA LYS A 451 -2.43 5.67 -7.80
C LYS A 451 -3.57 4.65 -7.80
N VAL A 452 -4.72 5.07 -7.29
CA VAL A 452 -5.97 4.30 -7.47
C VAL A 452 -6.25 4.14 -8.95
N SER A 453 -6.85 3.02 -9.33
CA SER A 453 -7.28 2.80 -10.71
C SER A 453 -8.11 3.97 -11.22
N TRP A 454 -7.84 4.37 -12.46
CA TRP A 454 -8.52 5.45 -13.15
C TRP A 454 -9.42 4.90 -14.27
N GLY A 455 -10.47 5.67 -14.58
CA GLY A 455 -11.46 5.29 -15.58
C GLY A 455 -12.28 4.05 -15.20
N PRO A 456 -13.07 3.51 -16.15
CA PRO A 456 -13.77 2.25 -15.96
C PRO A 456 -12.80 1.08 -15.71
N PRO A 457 -13.13 0.11 -14.84
CA PRO A 457 -12.33 -1.09 -14.67
C PRO A 457 -12.19 -1.89 -15.97
N SER A 458 -11.02 -2.49 -16.17
CA SER A 458 -10.72 -3.29 -17.36
C SER A 458 -11.46 -4.62 -17.28
N MET A 459 -12.36 -4.86 -18.22
CA MET A 459 -13.18 -6.08 -18.25
C MET A 459 -12.55 -7.17 -19.12
N THR A 460 -11.54 -6.84 -19.92
CA THR A 460 -10.81 -7.78 -20.77
C THR A 460 -9.30 -7.59 -20.63
N ILE A 461 -8.53 -8.61 -21.06
CA ILE A 461 -7.05 -8.51 -21.14
C ILE A 461 -6.63 -7.38 -22.09
N SER A 462 -7.40 -7.13 -23.14
CA SER A 462 -7.14 -6.05 -24.09
C SER A 462 -7.26 -4.68 -23.43
N ASP A 463 -8.36 -4.45 -22.71
CA ASP A 463 -8.57 -3.21 -21.93
C ASP A 463 -7.46 -3.01 -20.91
N LEU A 464 -7.04 -4.09 -20.24
CA LEU A 464 -6.01 -4.04 -19.23
C LEU A 464 -4.61 -3.79 -19.84
N SER A 465 -4.32 -4.39 -21.00
CA SER A 465 -3.08 -4.13 -21.75
C SER A 465 -3.02 -2.67 -22.20
N GLU A 466 -4.15 -2.11 -22.64
CA GLU A 466 -4.26 -0.69 -22.97
C GLU A 466 -4.07 0.19 -21.75
N LYS A 467 -4.68 -0.16 -20.61
CA LYS A 467 -4.53 0.57 -19.35
C LYS A 467 -3.08 0.55 -18.84
N VAL A 468 -2.37 -0.57 -18.97
CA VAL A 468 -0.93 -0.65 -18.65
C VAL A 468 -0.13 0.28 -19.55
N MET A 469 -0.31 0.20 -20.88
CA MET A 469 0.41 1.09 -21.82
C MET A 469 0.09 2.56 -21.55
N GLY A 470 -1.19 2.93 -21.40
CA GLY A 470 -1.61 4.30 -21.11
C GLY A 470 -1.08 4.84 -19.78
N THR A 471 -0.92 3.98 -18.77
CA THR A 471 -0.26 4.36 -17.51
C THR A 471 1.21 4.70 -17.74
N CYS A 472 1.91 3.91 -18.56
CA CYS A 472 3.32 4.17 -18.90
C CYS A 472 3.48 5.43 -19.75
N GLU A 473 2.59 5.64 -20.73
CA GLU A 473 2.57 6.83 -21.59
C GLU A 473 2.35 8.11 -20.76
N ALA A 474 1.48 8.06 -19.75
CA ALA A 474 1.26 9.17 -18.82
C ALA A 474 2.51 9.53 -18.01
N ASP A 475 3.36 8.55 -17.70
CA ASP A 475 4.62 8.72 -16.98
C ASP A 475 5.82 8.93 -17.95
N ASN A 476 5.55 9.15 -19.25
CA ASN A 476 6.54 9.33 -20.31
C ASN A 476 7.53 8.15 -20.45
N ASP A 477 7.04 6.93 -20.24
CA ASP A 477 7.79 5.70 -20.40
C ASP A 477 7.21 4.84 -21.53
N TYR A 478 7.94 4.78 -22.65
CA TYR A 478 7.60 3.99 -23.84
C TYR A 478 8.38 2.68 -23.92
N SER A 479 9.03 2.23 -22.85
CA SER A 479 9.87 1.04 -22.89
C SER A 479 9.09 -0.27 -23.01
N PHE A 480 7.75 -0.21 -22.91
CA PHE A 480 6.84 -1.31 -23.23
C PHE A 480 6.88 -1.70 -24.71
N ILE A 481 7.51 -0.90 -25.58
CA ILE A 481 7.70 -1.26 -26.99
C ILE A 481 8.69 -2.42 -27.18
N TYR A 482 9.56 -2.68 -26.20
CA TYR A 482 10.58 -3.73 -26.27
C TYR A 482 10.03 -5.08 -25.84
N THR A 483 8.89 -5.46 -26.41
CA THR A 483 8.20 -6.70 -26.13
C THR A 483 8.11 -7.59 -27.37
N THR A 484 7.75 -8.86 -27.17
CA THR A 484 7.60 -9.84 -28.24
C THR A 484 6.24 -9.76 -28.94
N ASP A 485 5.40 -8.82 -28.53
CA ASP A 485 4.07 -8.58 -29.07
C ASP A 485 4.06 -8.33 -30.58
N GLU A 486 2.96 -8.74 -31.20
CA GLU A 486 2.57 -8.19 -32.49
C GLU A 486 2.34 -6.68 -32.39
N ARG A 487 2.62 -5.97 -33.48
CA ARG A 487 2.47 -4.52 -33.53
C ARG A 487 1.07 -4.13 -33.97
N ASP A 488 0.55 -3.04 -33.42
CA ASP A 488 -0.77 -2.51 -33.82
C ASP A 488 -0.79 -2.20 -35.32
N GLU A 489 -1.88 -2.55 -36.01
CA GLU A 489 -2.02 -2.26 -37.44
C GLU A 489 -2.69 -0.91 -37.72
N THR A 490 -3.20 -0.26 -36.68
CA THR A 490 -3.86 1.05 -36.74
C THR A 490 -2.86 2.11 -37.22
N PRO A 491 -3.23 2.94 -38.22
CA PRO A 491 -2.39 4.05 -38.67
C PRO A 491 -1.94 4.95 -37.52
N GLY A 492 -0.63 5.05 -37.33
CA GLY A 492 0.01 5.87 -36.31
C GLY A 492 0.32 5.16 -34.98
N LEU A 493 -0.02 3.87 -34.85
CA LEU A 493 0.28 3.06 -33.67
C LEU A 493 1.19 1.86 -33.98
N GLN A 494 1.70 1.74 -35.21
CA GLN A 494 2.42 0.54 -35.65
C GLN A 494 3.76 0.25 -34.95
N TRP A 495 4.20 1.14 -34.08
CA TRP A 495 5.41 1.01 -33.28
C TRP A 495 5.16 0.37 -31.92
N ARG A 496 3.93 0.46 -31.40
CA ARG A 496 3.56 -0.09 -30.09
C ARG A 496 2.95 -1.49 -30.21
N PRO A 497 2.94 -2.26 -29.10
CA PRO A 497 2.23 -3.53 -29.00
C PRO A 497 0.73 -3.40 -29.33
N ASP A 498 0.16 -4.40 -30.00
CA ASP A 498 -1.28 -4.51 -30.22
C ASP A 498 -1.99 -5.04 -28.96
N PRO A 499 -2.86 -4.26 -28.30
CA PRO A 499 -3.60 -4.73 -27.14
C PRO A 499 -4.62 -5.84 -27.49
N LYS A 500 -5.01 -6.00 -28.76
CA LYS A 500 -6.09 -6.91 -29.21
C LYS A 500 -5.61 -8.30 -29.58
N GLN A 501 -4.35 -8.63 -29.32
CA GLN A 501 -3.79 -9.96 -29.57
C GLN A 501 -4.59 -11.06 -28.87
N ILE A 502 -4.86 -12.14 -29.60
CA ILE A 502 -5.70 -13.25 -29.11
C ILE A 502 -4.82 -14.25 -28.35
N GLN A 503 -5.14 -14.46 -27.08
CA GLN A 503 -4.55 -15.53 -26.28
C GLN A 503 -5.28 -16.85 -26.56
N THR A 504 -4.65 -17.76 -27.31
CA THR A 504 -5.21 -19.09 -27.61
C THR A 504 -4.78 -20.16 -26.60
N ASP A 505 -3.58 -20.02 -26.02
CA ASP A 505 -3.03 -20.89 -24.97
C ASP A 505 -2.99 -20.09 -23.66
N LEU A 506 -3.95 -20.35 -22.76
CA LEU A 506 -4.07 -19.62 -21.49
C LEU A 506 -2.83 -19.79 -20.58
N SER A 507 -2.04 -20.84 -20.79
CA SER A 507 -0.79 -21.08 -20.04
C SER A 507 0.37 -20.21 -20.52
N LYS A 508 0.24 -19.54 -21.67
CA LYS A 508 1.26 -18.66 -22.24
C LYS A 508 0.72 -17.25 -22.39
N PRO A 509 1.34 -16.24 -21.78
CA PRO A 509 0.92 -14.86 -21.98
C PRO A 509 1.17 -14.45 -23.44
N VAL A 510 0.43 -13.47 -23.93
CA VAL A 510 0.62 -12.89 -25.28
C VAL A 510 0.88 -11.39 -25.25
N ASN A 511 0.29 -10.67 -24.28
CA ASN A 511 0.45 -9.21 -24.17
C ASN A 511 1.67 -8.81 -23.32
N LEU A 512 2.41 -7.80 -23.76
CA LEU A 512 3.50 -7.14 -23.04
C LEU A 512 4.57 -8.10 -22.50
N ILE A 513 5.01 -9.06 -23.30
CA ILE A 513 6.07 -10.00 -22.90
C ILE A 513 7.41 -9.36 -23.25
N PRO A 514 8.31 -9.07 -22.30
CA PRO A 514 9.57 -8.39 -22.61
C PRO A 514 10.40 -9.22 -23.59
N ILE A 515 11.18 -8.57 -24.45
CA ILE A 515 12.06 -9.23 -25.43
C ILE A 515 13.15 -10.08 -24.75
N LEU A 516 13.46 -9.80 -23.48
CA LEU A 516 14.45 -10.51 -22.69
C LEU A 516 14.07 -10.49 -21.20
N SER A 517 14.20 -11.62 -20.52
CA SER A 517 13.98 -11.74 -19.07
C SER A 517 15.32 -11.64 -18.33
N TRP A 518 15.85 -10.42 -18.19
CA TRP A 518 17.14 -10.18 -17.55
C TRP A 518 17.16 -8.83 -16.82
N SER A 519 17.86 -8.76 -15.69
CA SER A 519 18.05 -7.51 -14.95
C SER A 519 18.62 -6.40 -15.85
N SER A 520 17.97 -5.24 -15.81
CA SER A 520 18.33 -4.06 -16.58
C SER A 520 18.29 -2.81 -15.70
N TRP A 521 18.94 -1.74 -16.15
CA TRP A 521 18.90 -0.44 -15.47
C TRP A 521 18.76 0.70 -16.47
N GLY A 522 18.27 1.84 -15.98
CA GLY A 522 18.24 3.09 -16.72
C GLY A 522 19.63 3.74 -16.81
N GLU A 523 20.03 4.33 -17.93
CA GLU A 523 21.27 5.10 -18.09
C GLU A 523 21.00 6.51 -18.64
N PRO A 524 21.29 7.61 -17.90
CA PRO A 524 21.82 7.63 -16.52
C PRO A 524 20.88 6.92 -15.54
N PHE A 525 21.40 6.54 -14.38
CA PHE A 525 20.68 5.71 -13.40
C PHE A 525 19.23 6.21 -13.18
N GLY A 526 18.24 5.33 -13.40
CA GLY A 526 16.81 5.66 -13.31
C GLY A 526 16.14 6.14 -14.60
N ALA A 527 16.88 6.35 -15.68
CA ALA A 527 16.31 6.74 -16.97
C ALA A 527 15.42 5.65 -17.58
N THR A 528 14.51 6.08 -18.46
CA THR A 528 13.64 5.17 -19.23
C THR A 528 13.63 5.53 -20.71
N GLN A 529 12.84 4.82 -21.51
CA GLN A 529 12.63 5.14 -22.91
C GLN A 529 11.59 6.26 -23.05
N THR A 530 12.03 7.51 -23.18
CA THR A 530 11.13 8.66 -23.31
C THR A 530 10.77 8.94 -24.78
N GLY A 531 9.74 9.76 -24.97
CA GLY A 531 9.30 10.21 -26.29
C GLY A 531 8.49 11.49 -26.22
N TYR A 532 8.29 12.15 -27.36
CA TYR A 532 7.48 13.36 -27.45
C TYR A 532 6.76 13.44 -28.79
N LYS A 533 5.76 14.32 -28.86
CA LYS A 533 5.00 14.59 -30.07
C LYS A 533 5.16 16.05 -30.49
N ASP A 534 5.38 16.27 -31.77
CA ASP A 534 5.43 17.60 -32.40
C ASP A 534 4.62 17.62 -33.73
N ASP A 535 4.78 18.68 -34.53
CA ASP A 535 4.10 18.83 -35.83
C ASP A 535 4.55 17.80 -36.87
N ALA A 536 5.76 17.24 -36.72
CA ALA A 536 6.30 16.23 -37.63
C ALA A 536 5.80 14.82 -37.27
N GLY A 537 5.49 14.57 -36.00
CA GLY A 537 4.89 13.33 -35.55
C GLY A 537 5.34 12.90 -34.16
N PHE A 538 5.46 11.60 -33.94
CA PHE A 538 5.90 11.03 -32.65
C PHE A 538 7.35 10.57 -32.71
N TRP A 539 8.15 11.03 -31.75
CA TRP A 539 9.58 10.80 -31.66
C TRP A 539 9.93 9.96 -30.43
N LEU A 540 10.77 8.95 -30.61
CA LEU A 540 11.43 8.26 -29.50
C LEU A 540 12.81 8.86 -29.26
N GLU A 541 13.09 9.26 -28.03
CA GLU A 541 14.36 9.85 -27.63
C GLU A 541 15.41 8.79 -27.33
N ASN A 542 16.67 9.18 -27.11
CA ASN A 542 17.72 8.28 -26.60
C ASN A 542 17.97 7.03 -27.47
N MET A 543 17.74 7.12 -28.78
CA MET A 543 17.94 6.02 -29.73
C MET A 543 19.28 6.16 -30.47
N ILE A 544 20.05 5.08 -30.55
CA ILE A 544 21.29 4.99 -31.35
C ILE A 544 20.98 4.25 -32.65
N ARG A 545 21.26 4.86 -33.79
CA ARG A 545 21.12 4.20 -35.10
C ARG A 545 22.33 3.30 -35.35
N LEU A 546 22.09 2.00 -35.51
CA LEU A 546 23.14 1.01 -35.71
C LEU A 546 23.51 0.91 -37.20
N GLN A 547 24.81 0.98 -37.49
CA GLN A 547 25.35 0.80 -38.84
C GLN A 547 25.63 -0.68 -39.09
N GLN A 548 24.99 -1.27 -40.10
CA GLN A 548 25.25 -2.64 -40.51
C GLN A 548 26.66 -2.77 -41.10
N SER A 549 27.35 -3.87 -40.81
CA SER A 549 28.74 -4.12 -41.21
C SER A 549 28.96 -5.61 -41.48
N ASP A 550 30.03 -5.94 -42.21
CA ASP A 550 30.46 -7.33 -42.41
C ASP A 550 31.13 -7.93 -41.16
N ALA A 551 31.66 -7.08 -40.27
CA ALA A 551 32.35 -7.49 -39.04
C ALA A 551 32.17 -6.49 -37.89
N THR A 552 32.29 -6.99 -36.66
CA THR A 552 32.30 -6.16 -35.44
C THR A 552 33.69 -5.63 -35.11
N SER A 553 33.76 -4.49 -34.43
CA SER A 553 35.02 -3.91 -33.96
C SER A 553 35.73 -4.78 -32.88
N GLU A 554 37.02 -4.56 -32.68
CA GLU A 554 37.81 -5.30 -31.67
C GLU A 554 37.37 -4.99 -30.24
N GLU A 555 36.88 -3.77 -30.00
CA GLU A 555 36.27 -3.35 -28.72
C GLU A 555 35.07 -4.23 -28.37
N VAL A 556 34.19 -4.48 -29.36
CA VAL A 556 33.01 -5.34 -29.20
C VAL A 556 33.40 -6.78 -28.89
N LYS A 557 34.39 -7.33 -29.60
CA LYS A 557 34.87 -8.70 -29.33
C LYS A 557 35.38 -8.85 -27.91
N ARG A 558 36.18 -7.88 -27.43
CA ARG A 558 36.68 -7.87 -26.06
C ARG A 558 35.56 -7.76 -25.02
N LEU A 559 34.53 -6.94 -25.29
CA LEU A 559 33.36 -6.82 -24.41
C LEU A 559 32.62 -8.16 -24.30
N LEU A 560 32.30 -8.78 -25.44
CA LEU A 560 31.57 -10.05 -25.48
C LEU A 560 32.39 -11.19 -24.87
N GLU A 561 33.69 -11.27 -25.15
CA GLU A 561 34.59 -12.28 -24.55
C GLU A 561 34.64 -12.16 -23.03
N ASN A 562 34.79 -10.94 -22.51
CA ASN A 562 34.82 -10.70 -21.07
C ASN A 562 33.48 -11.07 -20.42
N TRP A 563 32.35 -10.72 -21.03
CA TRP A 563 31.07 -11.04 -20.42
C TRP A 563 30.75 -12.55 -20.50
N LEU A 564 31.02 -13.18 -21.64
CA LEU A 564 30.73 -14.60 -21.85
C LEU A 564 31.68 -15.53 -21.08
N TYR A 565 32.98 -15.23 -21.01
CA TYR A 565 33.99 -16.22 -20.62
C TYR A 565 35.01 -15.74 -19.59
N ARG A 566 34.86 -14.55 -18.99
CA ARG A 566 35.91 -13.99 -18.09
C ARG A 566 36.36 -15.00 -17.03
N PRO A 567 37.65 -15.39 -17.05
CA PRO A 567 38.18 -16.35 -16.12
C PRO A 567 38.12 -15.84 -14.68
N LYS A 568 38.16 -16.79 -13.75
CA LYS A 568 38.36 -16.51 -12.33
C LYS A 568 39.70 -15.79 -12.13
N ASP A 569 39.68 -14.73 -11.33
CA ASP A 569 40.92 -14.08 -10.89
C ASP A 569 41.69 -14.99 -9.95
N LEU A 570 42.83 -15.53 -10.41
CA LEU A 570 43.69 -16.43 -9.64
C LEU A 570 44.40 -15.71 -8.48
N SER A 571 44.47 -14.37 -8.51
CA SER A 571 45.04 -13.56 -7.42
C SER A 571 44.07 -13.38 -6.23
N GLN A 572 42.80 -13.79 -6.38
CA GLN A 572 41.79 -13.77 -5.32
C GLN A 572 41.27 -15.19 -5.02
N PRO A 573 41.94 -15.94 -4.12
CA PRO A 573 41.50 -17.27 -3.71
C PRO A 573 40.09 -17.23 -3.12
N GLY A 574 39.11 -17.74 -3.87
CA GLY A 574 37.70 -17.81 -3.44
C GLY A 574 36.70 -17.06 -4.33
N ALA A 575 37.16 -16.21 -5.26
CA ALA A 575 36.27 -15.56 -6.23
C ALA A 575 35.58 -16.57 -7.16
N ALA A 576 34.31 -16.38 -7.50
CA ALA A 576 33.65 -17.18 -8.54
C ALA A 576 34.19 -16.79 -9.94
N SER A 577 34.03 -17.68 -10.92
CA SER A 577 34.18 -17.28 -12.34
C SER A 577 33.20 -16.15 -12.63
N LYS A 578 33.63 -15.09 -13.31
CA LYS A 578 32.78 -13.93 -13.62
C LYS A 578 32.11 -14.01 -15.00
N GLY A 579 32.57 -14.90 -15.87
CA GLY A 579 31.94 -15.15 -17.17
C GLY A 579 30.58 -15.86 -17.04
N PHE A 580 29.69 -15.60 -18.00
CA PHE A 580 28.39 -16.27 -18.10
C PHE A 580 28.53 -17.79 -18.29
N PHE A 581 29.46 -18.22 -19.16
CA PHE A 581 29.84 -19.60 -19.43
C PHE A 581 31.23 -19.95 -18.88
N LYS A 582 31.57 -21.24 -18.91
CA LYS A 582 32.93 -21.72 -18.59
C LYS A 582 33.87 -21.38 -19.75
N GLN A 583 35.13 -21.08 -19.41
CA GLN A 583 36.18 -20.94 -20.42
C GLN A 583 36.76 -22.33 -20.71
N THR A 584 36.24 -23.02 -21.73
CA THR A 584 36.78 -24.30 -22.21
C THR A 584 36.97 -24.28 -23.73
N GLU A 585 37.84 -25.14 -24.25
CA GLU A 585 38.06 -25.21 -25.71
C GLU A 585 36.83 -25.66 -26.51
N SER A 586 35.94 -26.44 -25.89
CA SER A 586 34.67 -26.87 -26.48
C SER A 586 33.57 -25.81 -26.51
N ASP A 587 33.72 -24.72 -25.75
CA ASP A 587 32.76 -23.60 -25.70
C ASP A 587 33.07 -22.50 -26.73
N LYS A 588 34.08 -22.68 -27.60
CA LYS A 588 34.52 -21.77 -28.67
C LYS A 588 33.53 -21.70 -29.85
N LEU A 589 32.26 -21.45 -29.56
CA LEU A 589 31.31 -20.94 -30.55
C LEU A 589 31.80 -19.59 -31.08
N ASN A 590 31.41 -19.19 -32.30
CA ASN A 590 31.57 -17.78 -32.67
C ASN A 590 30.71 -16.93 -31.71
N PHE A 591 31.07 -15.65 -31.52
CA PHE A 591 30.39 -14.79 -30.54
C PHE A 591 28.88 -14.69 -30.77
N GLY A 592 28.41 -14.75 -32.03
CA GLY A 592 26.98 -14.73 -32.34
C GLY A 592 26.24 -15.94 -31.79
N ASP A 593 26.77 -17.15 -32.01
CA ASP A 593 26.18 -18.39 -31.52
C ASP A 593 26.27 -18.50 -29.99
N ALA A 594 27.38 -18.05 -29.39
CA ALA A 594 27.55 -17.99 -27.94
C ALA A 594 26.54 -17.02 -27.29
N MET A 595 26.40 -15.82 -27.85
CA MET A 595 25.42 -14.86 -27.36
C MET A 595 23.99 -15.37 -27.56
N LEU A 596 23.65 -15.96 -28.70
CA LEU A 596 22.33 -16.56 -28.91
C LEU A 596 22.03 -17.65 -27.86
N LYS A 597 23.02 -18.50 -27.55
CA LYS A 597 22.88 -19.52 -26.49
C LYS A 597 22.59 -18.86 -25.13
N ALA A 598 23.27 -17.77 -24.79
CA ALA A 598 23.01 -17.02 -23.55
C ALA A 598 21.62 -16.37 -23.57
N LEU A 599 21.26 -15.67 -24.64
CA LEU A 599 19.97 -15.01 -24.80
C LEU A 599 18.80 -16.01 -24.71
N LYS A 600 18.94 -17.22 -25.24
CA LYS A 600 17.94 -18.29 -25.09
C LYS A 600 17.73 -18.72 -23.64
N GLN A 601 18.78 -18.75 -22.83
CA GLN A 601 18.65 -19.00 -21.38
C GLN A 601 17.93 -17.84 -20.67
N MET A 602 18.00 -16.64 -21.24
CA MET A 602 17.26 -15.44 -20.83
C MET A 602 15.90 -15.28 -21.53
N ARG A 603 15.37 -16.39 -22.09
CA ARG A 603 14.05 -16.49 -22.74
C ARG A 603 13.87 -15.71 -24.04
N PHE A 604 14.95 -15.26 -24.69
CA PHE A 604 14.86 -14.70 -26.03
C PHE A 604 14.29 -15.73 -27.02
N SER A 605 13.23 -15.34 -27.74
CA SER A 605 12.50 -16.19 -28.70
C SER A 605 12.65 -15.74 -30.16
N GLY A 606 13.51 -14.76 -30.44
CA GLY A 606 13.64 -14.16 -31.76
C GLY A 606 14.46 -14.95 -32.78
N ALA A 607 14.91 -14.24 -33.81
CA ALA A 607 15.65 -14.81 -34.93
C ALA A 607 16.98 -15.44 -34.49
N GLN A 608 17.34 -16.55 -35.16
CA GLN A 608 18.55 -17.31 -34.83
C GLN A 608 19.84 -16.64 -35.30
N LYS A 609 19.78 -15.76 -36.30
CA LYS A 609 20.96 -15.08 -36.83
C LYS A 609 20.89 -13.59 -36.50
N PRO A 610 21.95 -13.01 -35.90
CA PRO A 610 22.01 -11.57 -35.71
C PRO A 610 22.29 -10.86 -37.04
N VAL A 611 21.93 -9.58 -37.09
CA VAL A 611 22.51 -8.63 -38.04
C VAL A 611 23.79 -8.08 -37.43
N ILE A 612 24.89 -8.16 -38.17
CA ILE A 612 26.20 -7.66 -37.73
C ILE A 612 26.22 -6.14 -37.92
N CYS A 613 26.60 -5.44 -36.86
CA CYS A 613 26.76 -3.99 -36.84
C CYS A 613 28.19 -3.64 -36.42
N GLU A 614 28.66 -2.43 -36.75
CA GLU A 614 30.00 -1.96 -36.34
C GLU A 614 30.22 -2.07 -34.81
N ASP A 615 29.20 -1.65 -34.05
CA ASP A 615 29.21 -1.59 -32.59
C ASP A 615 28.66 -2.84 -31.89
N GLY A 616 28.26 -3.88 -32.61
CA GLY A 616 27.66 -5.05 -31.98
C GLY A 616 26.90 -6.00 -32.88
N LEU A 617 26.10 -6.84 -32.25
CA LEU A 617 25.20 -7.79 -32.89
C LEU A 617 23.77 -7.41 -32.52
N PHE A 618 22.90 -7.29 -33.53
CA PHE A 618 21.48 -7.06 -33.33
C PHE A 618 20.70 -8.34 -33.59
N PHE A 619 20.06 -8.90 -32.58
CA PHE A 619 19.21 -10.08 -32.68
C PHE A 619 17.74 -9.63 -32.81
N PRO A 620 17.18 -9.60 -34.04
CA PRO A 620 15.81 -9.15 -34.22
C PRO A 620 14.82 -10.22 -33.73
N LEU A 621 13.65 -9.82 -33.25
CA LEU A 621 12.57 -10.75 -32.93
C LEU A 621 12.11 -11.51 -34.19
N LYS A 622 11.92 -10.78 -35.30
CA LYS A 622 11.52 -11.35 -36.59
C LYS A 622 12.70 -11.36 -37.58
N PRO A 623 12.89 -12.42 -38.39
CA PRO A 623 13.92 -12.42 -39.43
C PRO A 623 13.77 -11.22 -40.37
N LEU A 624 14.88 -10.53 -40.64
CA LEU A 624 14.91 -9.32 -41.48
C LEU A 624 15.37 -9.58 -42.93
N GLY A 625 15.76 -10.81 -43.26
CA GLY A 625 16.25 -11.17 -44.59
C GLY A 625 15.21 -10.88 -45.68
N GLY A 626 15.66 -10.28 -46.79
CA GLY A 626 14.81 -9.95 -47.95
C GLY A 626 13.95 -8.70 -47.79
N ARG A 627 14.02 -7.98 -46.65
CA ARG A 627 13.32 -6.71 -46.44
C ARG A 627 14.12 -5.54 -47.00
N GLN A 628 13.42 -4.53 -47.50
CA GLN A 628 14.02 -3.30 -48.02
C GLN A 628 14.02 -2.20 -46.95
N ASP A 629 14.99 -1.29 -47.04
CA ASP A 629 15.13 -0.11 -46.16
C ASP A 629 15.12 -0.44 -44.67
N VAL A 630 15.88 -1.48 -44.29
CA VAL A 630 16.00 -1.90 -42.89
C VAL A 630 16.86 -0.93 -42.11
N GLU A 631 16.28 -0.31 -41.09
CA GLU A 631 16.96 0.52 -40.10
C GLU A 631 16.93 -0.16 -38.74
N LEU A 632 18.05 -0.10 -38.04
CA LEU A 632 18.24 -0.73 -36.73
C LEU A 632 18.56 0.34 -35.70
N PHE A 633 17.94 0.23 -34.53
CA PHE A 633 18.12 1.15 -33.43
C PHE A 633 18.34 0.40 -32.12
N ALA A 634 19.22 0.92 -31.28
CA ALA A 634 19.42 0.46 -29.91
C ALA A 634 18.97 1.56 -28.94
N ALA A 635 18.28 1.19 -27.86
CA ALA A 635 18.03 2.10 -26.76
C ALA A 635 19.36 2.45 -26.09
N SER A 636 19.58 3.71 -25.77
CA SER A 636 20.73 4.12 -24.97
C SER A 636 20.40 4.29 -23.50
N SER A 637 19.12 4.51 -23.17
CA SER A 637 18.63 4.79 -21.83
C SER A 637 18.24 3.54 -21.04
N ILE A 638 18.13 2.37 -21.66
CA ILE A 638 17.88 1.09 -20.98
C ILE A 638 19.02 0.16 -21.30
N ARG A 639 19.63 -0.42 -20.27
CA ARG A 639 20.91 -1.12 -20.39
C ARG A 639 20.89 -2.50 -19.77
N TRP A 640 21.62 -3.39 -20.43
CA TRP A 640 22.20 -4.60 -19.86
C TRP A 640 23.71 -4.48 -19.82
N VAL A 641 24.35 -5.33 -19.03
CA VAL A 641 25.82 -5.41 -18.92
C VAL A 641 26.48 -5.65 -20.29
N PHE A 642 25.78 -6.33 -21.19
CA PHE A 642 26.28 -6.69 -22.52
C PHE A 642 25.62 -5.90 -23.67
N GLY A 643 24.70 -4.96 -23.41
CA GLY A 643 23.97 -4.29 -24.49
C GLY A 643 22.72 -3.52 -24.07
N SER A 644 21.68 -3.54 -24.90
CA SER A 644 20.40 -2.86 -24.66
C SER A 644 19.26 -3.44 -25.53
N PRO A 645 17.99 -3.24 -25.15
CA PRO A 645 16.89 -3.51 -26.07
C PRO A 645 16.94 -2.58 -27.28
N GLY A 646 16.31 -2.98 -28.37
CA GLY A 646 16.33 -2.21 -29.61
C GLY A 646 15.11 -2.42 -30.49
N LEU A 647 15.06 -1.67 -31.58
CA LEU A 647 13.94 -1.63 -32.52
C LEU A 647 14.47 -1.70 -33.96
N ALA A 648 13.87 -2.58 -34.76
CA ALA A 648 14.06 -2.62 -36.20
C ALA A 648 12.86 -1.98 -36.90
N ARG A 649 13.13 -1.19 -37.94
CA ARG A 649 12.14 -0.58 -38.83
C ARG A 649 12.42 -0.97 -40.27
N TRP A 650 11.38 -1.23 -41.06
CA TRP A 650 11.49 -1.45 -42.50
C TRP A 650 10.22 -0.99 -43.24
N LYS A 651 10.31 -0.92 -44.57
CA LYS A 651 9.16 -0.64 -45.45
C LYS A 651 8.59 -1.91 -46.05
N GLU A 652 7.26 -2.02 -46.05
CA GLU A 652 6.51 -3.08 -46.71
C GLU A 652 5.37 -2.43 -47.50
N GLY A 653 5.61 -2.20 -48.80
CA GLY A 653 4.80 -1.27 -49.60
C GLY A 653 4.86 0.14 -49.01
N ASP A 654 3.72 0.78 -48.86
CA ASP A 654 3.62 2.13 -48.27
C ASP A 654 3.63 2.12 -46.73
N LYS A 655 3.59 0.93 -46.10
CA LYS A 655 3.49 0.80 -44.65
C LYS A 655 4.88 0.72 -44.01
N THR A 656 5.08 1.47 -42.94
CA THR A 656 6.21 1.30 -42.03
C THR A 656 5.89 0.19 -41.04
N LYS A 657 6.81 -0.76 -40.85
CA LYS A 657 6.67 -1.87 -39.92
C LYS A 657 7.80 -1.86 -38.89
N TYR A 658 7.51 -2.37 -37.70
CA TYR A 658 8.41 -2.37 -36.55
C TYR A 658 8.55 -3.75 -35.92
N SER A 659 9.70 -4.03 -35.31
CA SER A 659 9.93 -5.26 -34.53
C SER A 659 10.98 -5.01 -33.46
N ALA A 660 10.75 -5.50 -32.24
CA ALA A 660 11.75 -5.41 -31.18
C ALA A 660 12.98 -6.28 -31.50
N GLY A 661 14.08 -6.05 -30.80
CA GLY A 661 15.27 -6.88 -30.85
C GLY A 661 16.16 -6.67 -29.63
N VAL A 662 17.20 -7.49 -29.54
CA VAL A 662 18.25 -7.40 -28.52
C VAL A 662 19.52 -6.94 -29.22
N PHE A 663 20.07 -5.80 -28.80
CA PHE A 663 21.39 -5.37 -29.22
C PHE A 663 22.42 -5.82 -28.17
N THR A 664 23.49 -6.48 -28.62
CA THR A 664 24.61 -6.88 -27.78
C THR A 664 25.89 -6.23 -28.31
N GLY A 665 26.52 -5.38 -27.53
CA GLY A 665 27.65 -4.57 -28.00
C GLY A 665 27.89 -3.30 -27.20
N VAL A 666 28.63 -2.38 -27.82
CA VAL A 666 28.98 -1.08 -27.22
C VAL A 666 27.87 -0.08 -27.49
N VAL A 667 27.15 0.31 -26.46
CA VAL A 667 26.06 1.31 -26.56
C VAL A 667 26.66 2.70 -26.30
N ARG A 668 26.83 3.47 -27.38
CA ARG A 668 27.43 4.81 -27.40
C ARG A 668 26.40 5.90 -27.06
N HIS A 669 26.08 6.07 -25.77
CA HIS A 669 25.04 7.01 -25.30
C HIS A 669 25.20 8.45 -25.85
N LYS A 670 26.43 8.93 -26.05
CA LYS A 670 26.70 10.27 -26.62
C LYS A 670 26.23 10.46 -28.07
N GLU A 671 25.96 9.37 -28.79
CA GLU A 671 25.48 9.38 -30.17
C GLU A 671 23.96 9.23 -30.27
N ALA A 672 23.28 9.06 -29.13
CA ALA A 672 21.85 8.88 -29.07
C ALA A 672 21.11 10.16 -29.53
N LYS A 673 20.03 9.97 -30.29
CA LYS A 673 19.21 11.04 -30.87
C LYS A 673 17.73 10.68 -30.75
N ALA A 674 16.88 11.69 -30.94
CA ALA A 674 15.46 11.45 -31.20
C ALA A 674 15.27 10.89 -32.61
N VAL A 675 14.43 9.86 -32.73
CA VAL A 675 14.09 9.20 -34.00
C VAL A 675 12.59 9.29 -34.20
N LEU A 676 12.17 9.83 -35.36
CA LEU A 676 10.76 9.88 -35.75
C LEU A 676 10.25 8.48 -36.02
N ILE A 677 9.13 8.12 -35.39
CA ILE A 677 8.53 6.77 -35.45
C ILE A 677 7.19 6.77 -36.19
N VAL A 678 6.38 7.82 -36.03
CA VAL A 678 5.08 7.96 -36.70
C VAL A 678 4.96 9.34 -37.27
#